data_AF-A0A7Y1SY01-F1
#
_entry.id   AF-A0A7Y1SY01-F1
#
_cell.length_a   1.000
_cell.length_b   1.000
_cell.length_c   1.000
_cell.angle_alpha   90.00
_cell.angle_beta   90.00
_cell.angle_gamma   90.00
#
_symmetry.space_group_name_H-M   'P 1'
#
loop_
_entity.id
_entity.type
_entity.pdbx_description
1 polymer ?
#
loop_
_entity_poly.entity_id
_entity_poly.type
_entity_poly.pdbx_seq_one_letter_code
_entity_poly.pdbx_strand_id
1 'polypeptide(L)'
;MRFVMFYERFGKPMFDRVVGIVLALVTSPVLLALMAVSFIAFRSWPIQRIESVGRNNEHFMLYKLRTLDSDLAERGRRRRLGTLLREWSLDEFPQFWNVVFGSMSLVGPRPLSPEAAAELEEWQQQRHTVKPGVTGIWQVESRGDGRILEYNTHIDVQYLDQISFWGDLKILLSSVFAVMRYHEGDDRERELTHKTLRRMIPFDVIAWAAAIMFAVYARPTFVWPQISLIGAIATSIGAGLLHIGWSYFTGVYSGLHRPGSREDAGRLAFTSGATTATLLLLFTLFPLVRGIPRSALLAAGAYQLVAGYGIRFFTRADIDFQRGQTGSKRLLIFGANELSFETVRALRRGESNEWLPVAFLDEDEILHRQRRMGLPVVGGLAGLEAATRRYAAEALLISVPGLDSGTRSKVADAAQAIGLDVRILPDAAEMIDGVSPELRQISLSDFLARDEINLDLEAISGYITGKRVLVTGAGGSIGSVLCEVLAGFQPAELIKLDHDENALQALQLTLDGVGLLQDPSFVLGDIRDQSRIMQIFSESRPDVVFHTAAHKHVSFLEAYPDEGVQNNVYGTLNVLHAAAAVGVSQFVNVSTDKAADPVNVLGITKRIAERLTAHFAEREPGMFISVRFGNVLGSKGSVVPTFRRQIEAGGPVTVTDAEVMRYFMTIEESCQLVVQAGAIGGKGDVLVLDMGEPVKVVDLARRLWVQLRPGTEPQITYTGLRPGEKLTEVLSGPAEILKDKPHDLIDRFAVDSLDPENIEVAMTEYGLVDQP
;
A
#
# COMPACT_ATOMS: atom_id res chain seq x y z
N MET A 1 40.79 28.64 4.92
CA MET A 1 41.28 27.95 3.69
C MET A 1 42.64 27.25 3.84
N ARG A 2 43.72 27.91 4.32
CA ARG A 2 45.07 27.25 4.44
C ARG A 2 45.14 26.02 5.36
N PHE A 3 44.34 25.97 6.43
CA PHE A 3 44.36 24.85 7.40
C PHE A 3 43.57 23.62 6.92
N VAL A 4 42.48 23.84 6.16
CA VAL A 4 41.63 22.78 5.59
C VAL A 4 42.38 22.01 4.50
N MET A 5 43.05 22.72 3.57
CA MET A 5 43.91 22.08 2.55
C MET A 5 45.14 21.37 3.14
N PHE A 6 45.61 21.78 4.32
CA PHE A 6 46.72 21.11 5.01
C PHE A 6 46.28 19.80 5.67
N TYR A 7 45.14 19.80 6.35
CA TYR A 7 44.58 18.59 6.93
C TYR A 7 44.26 17.55 5.85
N GLU A 8 43.57 17.93 4.78
CA GLU A 8 43.19 17.01 3.72
C GLU A 8 44.40 16.36 3.02
N ARG A 9 45.46 17.15 2.75
CA ARG A 9 46.63 16.69 1.99
C ARG A 9 47.67 15.94 2.83
N PHE A 10 47.84 16.29 4.10
CA PHE A 10 48.89 15.72 4.96
C PHE A 10 48.40 15.22 6.31
N GLY A 11 47.46 15.93 6.95
CA GLY A 11 46.96 15.59 8.29
C GLY A 11 46.12 14.31 8.34
N LYS A 12 45.17 14.17 7.41
CA LYS A 12 44.22 13.06 7.35
C LYS A 12 44.90 11.71 7.04
N PRO A 13 45.78 11.58 6.02
CA PRO A 13 46.50 10.33 5.78
C PRO A 13 47.38 9.89 6.97
N MET A 14 47.97 10.84 7.70
CA MET A 14 48.76 10.55 8.89
C MET A 14 47.87 10.08 10.04
N PHE A 15 46.75 10.78 10.28
CA PHE A 15 45.75 10.44 11.28
C PHE A 15 45.16 9.04 11.03
N ASP A 16 44.70 8.77 9.81
CA ASP A 16 44.13 7.49 9.41
C ASP A 16 45.11 6.33 9.61
N ARG A 17 46.38 6.50 9.23
CA ARG A 17 47.40 5.46 9.40
C ARG A 17 47.75 5.23 10.87
N VAL A 18 47.97 6.27 11.65
CA VAL A 18 48.33 6.14 13.07
C VAL A 18 47.19 5.49 13.84
N VAL A 19 45.98 6.02 13.70
CA VAL A 19 44.80 5.49 14.40
C VAL A 19 44.41 4.12 13.85
N GLY A 20 44.52 3.90 12.54
CA GLY A 20 44.29 2.59 11.91
C GLY A 20 45.26 1.50 12.39
N ILE A 21 46.55 1.81 12.57
CA ILE A 21 47.53 0.88 13.16
C ILE A 21 47.16 0.54 14.61
N VAL A 22 46.82 1.56 15.42
CA VAL A 22 46.40 1.35 16.82
C VAL A 22 45.14 0.48 16.87
N LEU A 23 44.12 0.78 16.06
CA LEU A 23 42.88 0.00 16.01
C LEU A 23 43.12 -1.43 15.51
N ALA A 24 43.95 -1.63 14.48
CA ALA A 24 44.31 -2.96 13.99
C ALA A 24 45.02 -3.79 15.08
N LEU A 25 45.92 -3.18 15.86
CA LEU A 25 46.61 -3.85 16.97
C LEU A 25 45.67 -4.16 18.13
N VAL A 26 44.88 -3.18 18.58
CA VAL A 26 43.95 -3.32 19.72
C VAL A 26 42.84 -4.33 19.40
N THR A 27 42.32 -4.33 18.18
CA THR A 27 41.25 -5.25 17.75
C THR A 27 41.77 -6.63 17.34
N SER A 28 43.09 -6.81 17.13
CA SER A 28 43.66 -8.08 16.66
C SER A 28 43.31 -9.31 17.52
N PRO A 29 43.26 -9.27 18.87
CA PRO A 29 42.89 -10.45 19.66
C PRO A 29 41.42 -10.83 19.46
N VAL A 30 40.55 -9.83 19.35
CA VAL A 30 39.11 -10.01 19.07
C VAL A 30 38.93 -10.53 17.65
N LEU A 31 39.63 -9.95 16.67
CA LEU A 31 39.57 -10.37 15.28
C LEU A 31 40.03 -11.83 15.10
N LEU A 32 41.11 -12.26 15.78
CA LEU A 32 41.55 -13.66 15.76
C LEU A 32 40.49 -14.60 16.35
N ALA A 33 39.83 -14.20 17.44
CA ALA A 33 38.72 -14.97 18.01
C ALA A 33 37.52 -15.04 17.04
N LEU A 34 37.16 -13.92 16.40
CA LEU A 34 36.09 -13.86 15.40
C LEU A 34 36.42 -14.68 14.15
N MET A 35 37.68 -14.67 13.70
CA MET A 35 38.15 -15.51 12.60
C MET A 35 38.08 -17.00 12.94
N ALA A 36 38.45 -17.39 14.17
CA ALA A 36 38.30 -18.77 14.63
C ALA A 36 36.82 -19.18 14.68
N VAL A 37 35.95 -18.32 15.24
CA VAL A 37 34.50 -18.55 15.30
C VAL A 37 33.89 -18.66 13.88
N SER A 38 34.27 -17.76 12.96
CA SER A 38 33.84 -17.77 11.56
C SER A 38 34.35 -19.04 10.83
N PHE A 39 35.61 -19.41 11.00
CA PHE A 39 36.19 -20.62 10.41
C PHE A 39 35.48 -21.89 10.90
N ILE A 40 35.20 -21.98 12.20
CA ILE A 40 34.45 -23.11 12.79
C ILE A 40 33.00 -23.13 12.27
N ALA A 41 32.35 -21.97 12.18
CA ALA A 41 30.94 -21.87 11.81
C ALA A 41 30.67 -22.11 10.32
N PHE A 42 31.54 -21.62 9.43
CA PHE A 42 31.36 -21.64 7.97
C PHE A 42 32.31 -22.59 7.24
N ARG A 43 33.20 -23.29 7.96
CA ARG A 43 34.16 -24.29 7.43
C ARG A 43 34.96 -23.86 6.21
N SER A 44 35.20 -22.55 6.10
CA SER A 44 35.84 -21.90 4.97
C SER A 44 36.79 -20.83 5.48
N TRP A 45 37.71 -20.37 4.62
CA TRP A 45 38.61 -19.29 4.98
C TRP A 45 37.83 -18.05 5.48
N PRO A 46 38.13 -17.52 6.68
CA PRO A 46 37.26 -16.58 7.38
C PRO A 46 37.32 -15.16 6.82
N ILE A 47 38.32 -14.80 6.01
CA ILE A 47 38.42 -13.49 5.37
C ILE A 47 37.94 -13.58 3.93
N GLN A 48 36.92 -12.81 3.58
CA GLN A 48 36.44 -12.60 2.23
C GLN A 48 37.13 -11.38 1.63
N ARG A 49 37.50 -11.49 0.34
CA ARG A 49 38.01 -10.38 -0.48
C ARG A 49 36.91 -9.98 -1.46
N ILE A 50 36.55 -8.71 -1.44
CA ILE A 50 35.49 -8.15 -2.29
C ILE A 50 36.13 -7.04 -3.12
N GLU A 51 35.94 -7.06 -4.43
CA GLU A 51 36.40 -5.99 -5.30
C GLU A 51 35.53 -4.74 -5.08
N SER A 52 36.16 -3.57 -4.95
CA SER A 52 35.46 -2.32 -4.67
C SER A 52 36.15 -1.13 -5.32
N VAL A 53 35.40 -0.06 -5.53
CA VAL A 53 35.88 1.17 -6.17
C VAL A 53 36.37 2.17 -5.12
N GLY A 54 37.60 2.64 -5.31
CA GLY A 54 38.32 3.54 -4.42
C GLY A 54 38.39 4.98 -4.93
N ARG A 55 39.46 5.67 -4.54
CA ARG A 55 39.71 7.05 -4.99
C ARG A 55 40.04 7.08 -6.48
N ASN A 56 39.56 8.09 -7.20
CA ASN A 56 39.72 8.27 -8.64
C ASN A 56 39.26 7.06 -9.47
N ASN A 57 38.23 6.35 -8.99
CA ASN A 57 37.71 5.13 -9.60
C ASN A 57 38.74 3.98 -9.70
N GLU A 58 39.80 4.00 -8.89
CA GLU A 58 40.76 2.89 -8.84
C GLU A 58 40.17 1.69 -8.08
N HIS A 59 40.31 0.49 -8.64
CA HIS A 59 39.81 -0.74 -8.03
C HIS A 59 40.75 -1.20 -6.90
N PHE A 60 40.19 -1.67 -5.79
CA PHE A 60 40.95 -2.27 -4.69
C PHE A 60 40.21 -3.44 -4.04
N MET A 61 40.94 -4.25 -3.28
CA MET A 61 40.39 -5.41 -2.56
C MET A 61 39.98 -5.01 -1.15
N LEU A 62 38.68 -5.03 -0.87
CA LEU A 62 38.09 -4.81 0.46
C LEU A 62 38.08 -6.11 1.26
N TYR A 63 38.61 -6.07 2.49
CA TYR A 63 38.62 -7.23 3.38
C TYR A 63 37.41 -7.23 4.31
N LYS A 64 36.67 -8.34 4.38
CA LYS A 64 35.56 -8.54 5.34
C LYS A 64 35.62 -9.92 5.99
N LEU A 65 35.04 -10.06 7.17
CA LEU A 65 34.82 -11.37 7.78
C LEU A 65 33.68 -12.09 7.05
N ARG A 66 33.85 -13.37 6.78
CA ARG A 66 32.82 -14.19 6.13
C ARG A 66 31.62 -14.33 7.07
N THR A 67 30.43 -13.96 6.55
CA THR A 67 29.16 -14.01 7.28
C THR A 67 28.06 -14.79 6.54
N LEU A 68 28.36 -15.34 5.37
CA LEU A 68 27.46 -16.16 4.55
C LEU A 68 28.24 -17.36 3.96
N ASP A 69 27.52 -18.47 3.79
CA ASP A 69 28.01 -19.69 3.14
C ASP A 69 27.67 -19.64 1.64
N SER A 70 28.50 -20.22 0.78
CA SER A 70 28.22 -20.32 -0.66
C SER A 70 27.26 -21.46 -1.00
N ASP A 71 27.06 -22.43 -0.10
CA ASP A 71 26.15 -23.55 -0.29
C ASP A 71 24.81 -23.35 0.44
N LEU A 72 23.72 -23.42 -0.33
CA LEU A 72 22.36 -23.00 0.04
C LEU A 72 21.61 -23.94 1.02
N ALA A 73 22.26 -24.97 1.60
CA ALA A 73 21.56 -26.13 2.17
C ALA A 73 21.43 -26.24 3.72
N GLU A 74 22.13 -25.47 4.57
CA GLU A 74 22.04 -25.65 6.05
C GLU A 74 21.68 -24.36 6.82
N ARG A 75 20.38 -24.11 7.06
CA ARG A 75 19.83 -22.75 7.30
C ARG A 75 19.53 -22.29 8.75
N GLY A 76 19.77 -23.07 9.80
CA GLY A 76 19.28 -22.73 11.16
C GLY A 76 20.18 -21.82 12.02
N ARG A 77 21.30 -22.37 12.54
CA ARG A 77 22.19 -21.69 13.50
C ARG A 77 23.20 -20.73 12.84
N ARG A 78 23.70 -21.07 11.64
CA ARG A 78 24.71 -20.28 10.92
C ARG A 78 24.19 -18.90 10.48
N ARG A 79 22.89 -18.81 10.17
CA ARG A 79 22.20 -17.56 9.80
C ARG A 79 22.21 -16.55 10.96
N ARG A 80 22.01 -17.00 12.20
CA ARG A 80 22.02 -16.14 13.40
C ARG A 80 23.39 -15.53 13.69
N LEU A 81 24.46 -16.32 13.59
CA LEU A 81 25.82 -15.80 13.79
C LEU A 81 26.21 -14.80 12.71
N GLY A 82 25.93 -15.11 11.43
CA GLY A 82 26.18 -14.18 10.33
C GLY A 82 25.41 -12.87 10.47
N THR A 83 24.14 -12.95 10.90
CA THR A 83 23.32 -11.77 11.19
C THR A 83 23.88 -10.96 12.36
N LEU A 84 24.25 -11.59 13.47
CA LEU A 84 24.88 -10.90 14.61
C LEU A 84 26.19 -10.20 14.24
N LEU A 85 27.06 -10.84 13.44
CA LEU A 85 28.32 -10.24 13.00
C LEU A 85 28.08 -8.96 12.18
N ARG A 86 27.06 -8.94 11.30
CA ARG A 86 26.69 -7.77 10.50
C ARG A 86 25.97 -6.69 11.32
N GLU A 87 25.07 -7.08 12.22
CA GLU A 87 24.34 -6.15 13.12
C GLU A 87 25.33 -5.32 13.95
N TRP A 88 26.36 -5.97 14.49
CA TRP A 88 27.37 -5.32 15.32
C TRP A 88 28.57 -4.77 14.54
N SER A 89 28.54 -4.78 13.19
CA SER A 89 29.67 -4.40 12.30
C SER A 89 30.99 -5.13 12.56
N LEU A 90 30.94 -6.28 13.22
CA LEU A 90 32.13 -7.05 13.55
C LEU A 90 32.76 -7.68 12.30
N ASP A 91 32.00 -7.79 11.22
CA ASP A 91 32.48 -8.25 9.92
C ASP A 91 33.38 -7.24 9.19
N GLU A 92 33.39 -5.99 9.62
CA GLU A 92 34.17 -4.91 8.99
C GLU A 92 35.55 -4.70 9.61
N PHE A 93 35.87 -5.39 10.72
CA PHE A 93 37.16 -5.24 11.42
C PHE A 93 38.39 -5.50 10.53
N PRO A 94 38.39 -6.46 9.58
CA PRO A 94 39.50 -6.62 8.63
C PRO A 94 39.81 -5.37 7.78
N GLN A 95 38.86 -4.44 7.63
CA GLN A 95 39.06 -3.21 6.85
C GLN A 95 40.08 -2.27 7.50
N PHE A 96 40.42 -2.43 8.79
CA PHE A 96 41.53 -1.67 9.37
C PHE A 96 42.86 -1.97 8.67
N TRP A 97 43.05 -3.17 8.10
CA TRP A 97 44.20 -3.44 7.23
C TRP A 97 44.16 -2.60 5.95
N ASN A 98 42.99 -2.40 5.34
CA ASN A 98 42.83 -1.53 4.18
C ASN A 98 43.24 -0.08 4.47
N VAL A 99 42.98 0.40 5.69
CA VAL A 99 43.40 1.73 6.16
C VAL A 99 44.93 1.79 6.34
N VAL A 100 45.52 0.78 6.99
CA VAL A 100 46.99 0.70 7.19
C VAL A 100 47.73 0.67 5.85
N PHE A 101 47.26 -0.12 4.89
CA PHE A 101 47.83 -0.19 3.54
C PHE A 101 47.51 1.04 2.68
N GLY A 102 46.64 1.93 3.17
CA GLY A 102 46.32 3.19 2.51
C GLY A 102 45.33 3.10 1.36
N SER A 103 44.66 1.95 1.17
CA SER A 103 43.54 1.78 0.22
C SER A 103 42.23 2.42 0.72
N MET A 104 42.08 2.58 2.04
CA MET A 104 40.91 3.21 2.67
C MET A 104 41.33 4.30 3.67
N SER A 105 40.35 5.09 4.09
CA SER A 105 40.37 6.07 5.17
C SER A 105 39.59 5.53 6.38
N LEU A 106 39.80 6.07 7.59
CA LEU A 106 38.91 5.74 8.71
C LEU A 106 37.51 6.34 8.50
N VAL A 107 37.48 7.59 8.02
CA VAL A 107 36.24 8.32 7.70
C VAL A 107 36.20 8.69 6.23
N GLY A 108 35.11 8.34 5.56
CA GLY A 108 34.87 8.66 4.16
C GLY A 108 33.62 7.98 3.61
N PRO A 109 33.29 8.21 2.33
CA PRO A 109 32.16 7.58 1.67
C PRO A 109 32.24 6.06 1.72
N ARG A 110 31.09 5.39 1.76
CA ARG A 110 31.02 3.92 1.76
C ARG A 110 31.67 3.35 0.48
N PRO A 111 32.47 2.27 0.54
CA PRO A 111 32.97 1.61 -0.68
C PRO A 111 31.82 0.93 -1.44
N LEU A 112 31.80 1.09 -2.77
CA LEU A 112 30.83 0.48 -3.68
C LEU A 112 31.45 -0.68 -4.48
N SER A 113 30.62 -1.61 -4.93
CA SER A 113 31.00 -2.58 -5.96
C SER A 113 31.19 -1.88 -7.32
N PRO A 114 32.01 -2.44 -8.23
CA PRO A 114 32.18 -1.90 -9.58
C PRO A 114 30.88 -1.70 -10.35
N GLU A 115 29.94 -2.64 -10.22
CA GLU A 115 28.60 -2.57 -10.85
C GLU A 115 27.80 -1.36 -10.35
N ALA A 116 27.66 -1.23 -9.02
CA ALA A 116 26.92 -0.11 -8.42
C ALA A 116 27.61 1.25 -8.64
N ALA A 117 28.93 1.28 -8.84
CA ALA A 117 29.65 2.51 -9.16
C ALA A 117 29.45 2.95 -10.62
N ALA A 118 29.17 2.01 -11.54
CA ALA A 118 28.90 2.30 -12.95
C ALA A 118 27.51 2.91 -13.18
N GLU A 119 26.56 2.66 -12.27
CA GLU A 119 25.18 3.18 -12.32
C GLU A 119 25.05 4.60 -11.74
N LEU A 120 26.11 5.17 -11.17
CA LEU A 120 26.08 6.50 -10.55
C LEU A 120 26.02 7.64 -11.57
N GLU A 121 25.13 8.60 -11.31
CA GLU A 121 25.05 9.87 -12.06
C GLU A 121 26.32 10.72 -11.91
N GLU A 122 26.58 11.63 -12.87
CA GLU A 122 27.82 12.43 -12.92
C GLU A 122 28.12 13.20 -11.63
N TRP A 123 27.10 13.74 -10.95
CA TRP A 123 27.30 14.46 -9.69
C TRP A 123 27.61 13.50 -8.51
N GLN A 124 27.12 12.27 -8.55
CA GLN A 124 27.36 11.25 -7.51
C GLN A 124 28.78 10.69 -7.58
N GLN A 125 29.39 10.68 -8.78
CA GLN A 125 30.78 10.28 -9.01
C GLN A 125 31.79 11.11 -8.19
N GLN A 126 31.42 12.31 -7.74
CA GLN A 126 32.26 13.18 -6.91
C GLN A 126 32.70 12.49 -5.61
N ARG A 127 31.93 11.53 -5.07
CA ARG A 127 32.31 10.74 -3.89
C ARG A 127 33.65 10.01 -4.04
N HIS A 128 34.02 9.65 -5.28
CA HIS A 128 35.25 8.92 -5.59
C HIS A 128 36.48 9.85 -5.65
N THR A 129 36.33 11.16 -5.44
CA THR A 129 37.48 12.09 -5.37
C THR A 129 38.34 11.90 -4.11
N VAL A 130 37.79 11.25 -3.08
CA VAL A 130 38.45 10.91 -1.81
C VAL A 130 38.49 9.40 -1.58
N LYS A 131 39.29 8.95 -0.61
CA LYS A 131 39.34 7.52 -0.25
C LYS A 131 38.05 7.10 0.46
N PRO A 132 37.53 5.89 0.17
CA PRO A 132 36.39 5.35 0.91
C PRO A 132 36.74 5.13 2.39
N GLY A 133 35.72 5.25 3.24
CA GLY A 133 35.83 5.12 4.69
C GLY A 133 35.43 3.74 5.21
N VAL A 134 36.01 3.34 6.34
CA VAL A 134 35.45 2.25 7.17
C VAL A 134 34.11 2.70 7.77
N THR A 135 34.03 3.96 8.17
CA THR A 135 32.80 4.64 8.56
C THR A 135 32.59 5.94 7.76
N GLY A 136 31.35 6.44 7.71
CA GLY A 136 30.98 7.67 7.01
C GLY A 136 29.71 8.29 7.59
N ILE A 137 29.35 9.49 7.12
CA ILE A 137 28.14 10.22 7.60
C ILE A 137 26.90 9.34 7.42
N TRP A 138 26.75 8.69 6.26
CA TRP A 138 25.65 7.76 6.00
C TRP A 138 25.54 6.63 7.06
N GLN A 139 26.67 6.06 7.51
CA GLN A 139 26.66 5.01 8.55
C GLN A 139 26.24 5.53 9.94
N VAL A 140 26.34 6.85 10.17
CA VAL A 140 25.95 7.50 11.43
C VAL A 140 24.50 7.99 11.37
N GLU A 141 24.05 8.48 10.21
CA GLU A 141 22.76 9.16 10.05
C GLU A 141 21.65 8.29 9.47
N SER A 142 21.95 7.31 8.61
CA SER A 142 20.93 6.62 7.80
C SER A 142 20.99 5.09 7.86
N ARG A 143 21.79 4.53 8.78
CA ARG A 143 22.01 3.08 8.92
C ARG A 143 20.74 2.28 9.32
N GLY A 144 19.67 2.98 9.75
CA GLY A 144 18.41 2.40 10.24
C GLY A 144 17.21 2.49 9.30
N ASP A 145 17.24 3.30 8.24
CA ASP A 145 16.04 3.67 7.46
C ASP A 145 15.60 2.60 6.43
N GLY A 146 16.33 1.50 6.27
CA GLY A 146 16.03 0.47 5.26
C GLY A 146 16.15 0.93 3.80
N ARG A 147 16.51 2.20 3.56
CA ARG A 147 16.71 2.78 2.23
C ARG A 147 17.99 2.25 1.59
N ILE A 148 17.87 1.74 0.36
CA ILE A 148 19.00 1.25 -0.45
C ILE A 148 19.97 2.41 -0.71
N LEU A 149 21.27 2.13 -0.65
CA LEU A 149 22.37 3.10 -0.78
C LEU A 149 22.27 3.98 -2.05
N GLU A 150 21.62 3.50 -3.11
CA GLU A 150 21.32 4.25 -4.33
C GLU A 150 20.63 5.59 -4.07
N TYR A 151 19.78 5.70 -3.05
CA TYR A 151 18.95 6.90 -2.83
C TYR A 151 19.62 7.97 -1.95
N ASN A 152 20.74 7.69 -1.27
CA ASN A 152 21.36 8.59 -0.27
C ASN A 152 22.79 9.03 -0.61
N THR A 153 23.22 8.92 -1.87
CA THR A 153 24.54 9.36 -2.36
C THR A 153 24.83 10.84 -2.09
N HIS A 154 23.80 11.67 -1.93
CA HIS A 154 23.92 13.08 -1.55
C HIS A 154 24.62 13.29 -0.19
N ILE A 155 24.44 12.38 0.78
CA ILE A 155 25.07 12.48 2.11
C ILE A 155 26.58 12.24 2.01
N ASP A 156 26.98 11.27 1.17
CA ASP A 156 28.38 10.96 0.91
C ASP A 156 29.08 12.10 0.13
N VAL A 157 28.35 12.83 -0.72
CA VAL A 157 28.84 14.04 -1.41
C VAL A 157 28.95 15.22 -0.44
N GLN A 158 27.97 15.42 0.46
CA GLN A 158 28.04 16.47 1.50
C GLN A 158 29.25 16.34 2.43
N TYR A 159 29.72 15.11 2.66
CA TYR A 159 30.94 14.88 3.43
C TYR A 159 32.16 15.58 2.82
N LEU A 160 32.24 15.68 1.49
CA LEU A 160 33.36 16.28 0.77
C LEU A 160 33.55 17.76 1.14
N ASP A 161 32.44 18.46 1.39
CA ASP A 161 32.45 19.88 1.76
C ASP A 161 32.81 20.12 3.23
N GLN A 162 32.79 19.07 4.07
CA GLN A 162 32.91 19.17 5.52
C GLN A 162 34.18 18.49 6.09
N ILE A 163 35.10 18.06 5.23
CA ILE A 163 36.31 17.34 5.63
C ILE A 163 37.15 18.19 6.59
N SER A 164 37.23 17.74 7.84
CA SER A 164 38.01 18.41 8.89
C SER A 164 38.38 17.42 9.99
N PHE A 165 39.45 17.70 10.73
CA PHE A 165 39.88 16.86 11.84
C PHE A 165 38.77 16.64 12.89
N TRP A 166 38.08 17.72 13.28
CA TRP A 166 36.99 17.64 14.25
C TRP A 166 35.76 16.95 13.68
N GLY A 167 35.47 17.11 12.38
CA GLY A 167 34.41 16.39 11.69
C GLY A 167 34.67 14.89 11.68
N ASP A 168 35.86 14.46 11.27
CA ASP A 168 36.25 13.05 11.24
C ASP A 168 36.25 12.43 12.64
N LEU A 169 36.77 13.14 13.65
CA LEU A 169 36.74 12.67 15.04
C LEU A 169 35.31 12.53 15.56
N LYS A 170 34.42 13.47 15.24
CA LYS A 170 33.00 13.42 15.58
C LYS A 170 32.33 12.22 14.92
N ILE A 171 32.57 11.97 13.63
CA ILE A 171 32.00 10.84 12.90
C ILE A 171 32.52 9.53 13.50
N LEU A 172 33.81 9.39 13.80
CA LEU A 172 34.38 8.19 14.43
C LEU A 172 33.74 7.88 15.78
N LEU A 173 33.63 8.88 16.66
CA LEU A 173 32.97 8.71 17.95
C LEU A 173 31.50 8.36 17.76
N SER A 174 30.80 9.06 16.86
CA SER A 174 29.38 8.82 16.58
C SER A 174 29.12 7.44 15.98
N SER A 175 30.08 6.89 15.22
CA SER A 175 29.97 5.57 14.60
C SER A 175 29.91 4.44 15.63
N VAL A 176 30.70 4.55 16.70
CA VAL A 176 30.64 3.61 17.84
C VAL A 176 29.24 3.61 18.46
N PHE A 177 28.59 4.78 18.53
CA PHE A 177 27.23 4.92 19.03
C PHE A 177 26.15 4.50 18.01
N ALA A 178 26.39 4.71 16.71
CA ALA A 178 25.47 4.33 15.64
C ALA A 178 25.31 2.81 15.54
N VAL A 179 26.40 2.04 15.71
CA VAL A 179 26.35 0.57 15.79
C VAL A 179 25.50 0.10 16.98
N MET A 180 25.46 0.86 18.08
CA MET A 180 24.63 0.57 19.26
C MET A 180 23.19 1.13 19.16
N ARG A 181 22.88 1.93 18.13
CA ARG A 181 21.56 2.56 17.90
C ARG A 181 20.66 1.78 16.94
N TYR A 182 21.08 0.61 16.45
CA TYR A 182 20.27 -0.22 15.55
C TYR A 182 18.97 -0.66 16.22
N HIS A 183 17.92 0.15 16.05
CA HIS A 183 16.47 -0.12 16.03
C HIS A 183 15.78 1.25 15.92
N GLU A 184 15.37 1.64 14.71
CA GLU A 184 14.63 2.88 14.48
C GLU A 184 13.13 2.63 14.29
N GLY A 185 12.37 3.24 15.19
CA GLY A 185 10.93 3.47 15.10
C GLY A 185 10.66 4.93 15.52
N ASP A 186 9.76 5.54 14.74
CA ASP A 186 9.07 6.83 14.83
C ASP A 186 9.48 7.85 15.92
N ASP A 187 9.84 9.06 15.48
CA ASP A 187 10.25 10.20 16.33
C ASP A 187 9.13 10.72 17.25
N ARG A 188 7.86 10.43 16.95
CA ARG A 188 6.71 10.75 17.82
C ARG A 188 6.56 9.82 19.03
N GLU A 189 6.71 8.50 18.85
CA GLU A 189 6.70 7.54 19.96
C GLU A 189 7.93 7.75 20.86
N ARG A 190 9.07 8.13 20.26
CA ARG A 190 10.27 8.57 20.97
C ARG A 190 9.98 9.77 21.86
N GLU A 191 9.31 10.83 21.40
CA GLU A 191 9.07 12.01 22.24
C GLU A 191 8.19 11.72 23.46
N LEU A 192 7.12 10.92 23.29
CA LEU A 192 6.23 10.49 24.37
C LEU A 192 6.92 9.53 25.36
N THR A 193 7.66 8.56 24.85
CA THR A 193 8.44 7.60 25.66
C THR A 193 9.58 8.32 26.38
N HIS A 194 10.22 9.28 25.74
CA HIS A 194 11.29 10.10 26.30
C HIS A 194 10.78 11.01 27.42
N LYS A 195 9.62 11.66 27.26
CA LYS A 195 8.96 12.43 28.34
C LYS A 195 8.59 11.53 29.52
N THR A 196 8.06 10.34 29.25
CA THR A 196 7.66 9.37 30.28
C THR A 196 8.86 8.82 31.05
N LEU A 197 9.94 8.43 30.37
CA LEU A 197 11.16 7.93 31.01
C LEU A 197 11.93 9.02 31.76
N ARG A 198 11.98 10.28 31.27
CA ARG A 198 12.60 11.38 32.04
C ARG A 198 11.86 11.70 33.34
N ARG A 199 10.54 11.48 33.38
CA ARG A 199 9.76 11.56 34.63
C ARG A 199 10.17 10.48 35.64
N MET A 200 10.87 9.41 35.23
CA MET A 200 11.34 8.34 36.12
C MET A 200 12.66 8.65 36.84
N ILE A 201 13.44 9.63 36.36
CA ILE A 201 14.69 10.07 37.01
C ILE A 201 14.52 10.35 38.52
N PRO A 202 13.55 11.17 38.97
CA PRO A 202 13.36 11.42 40.40
C PRO A 202 12.98 10.14 41.16
N PHE A 203 12.21 9.23 40.54
CA PHE A 203 11.82 7.98 41.16
C PHE A 203 13.01 7.04 41.38
N ASP A 204 13.93 6.95 40.40
CA ASP A 204 15.14 6.13 40.55
C ASP A 204 16.12 6.72 41.57
N VAL A 205 16.20 8.05 41.69
CA VAL A 205 16.97 8.73 42.74
C VAL A 205 16.36 8.48 44.13
N ILE A 206 15.03 8.58 44.25
CA ILE A 206 14.31 8.27 45.48
C ILE A 206 14.48 6.78 45.84
N ALA A 207 14.43 5.89 44.84
CA ALA A 207 14.65 4.46 45.04
C ALA A 207 16.06 4.17 45.58
N TRP A 208 17.09 4.87 45.09
CA TRP A 208 18.44 4.79 45.65
C TRP A 208 18.51 5.28 47.10
N ALA A 209 17.90 6.43 47.41
CA ALA A 209 17.88 6.96 48.76
C ALA A 209 17.15 6.02 49.73
N ALA A 210 15.98 5.51 49.32
CA ALA A 210 15.21 4.54 50.10
C ALA A 210 15.98 3.22 50.26
N ALA A 211 16.62 2.71 49.20
CA ALA A 211 17.40 1.49 49.23
C ALA A 211 18.62 1.59 50.15
N ILE A 212 19.34 2.72 50.14
CA ILE A 212 20.51 2.94 51.01
C ILE A 212 20.07 3.06 52.46
N MET A 213 19.02 3.84 52.74
CA MET A 213 18.47 3.96 54.08
C MET A 213 18.00 2.60 54.58
N PHE A 214 17.20 1.89 53.80
CA PHE A 214 16.71 0.56 54.15
C PHE A 214 17.86 -0.44 54.36
N ALA A 215 18.85 -0.50 53.47
CA ALA A 215 19.99 -1.41 53.61
C ALA A 215 20.86 -1.12 54.84
N VAL A 216 20.95 0.15 55.26
CA VAL A 216 21.68 0.57 56.46
C VAL A 216 20.91 0.21 57.73
N TYR A 217 19.58 0.37 57.75
CA TYR A 217 18.73 0.10 58.94
C TYR A 217 18.26 -1.36 59.07
N ALA A 218 18.07 -2.09 57.98
CA ALA A 218 17.62 -3.49 57.97
C ALA A 218 18.71 -4.49 58.38
N ARG A 219 19.84 -4.02 58.92
CA ARG A 219 20.98 -4.86 59.26
C ARG A 219 20.67 -5.68 60.52
N PRO A 220 20.91 -7.01 60.51
CA PRO A 220 20.59 -7.90 61.64
C PRO A 220 21.31 -7.61 62.95
N THR A 221 22.37 -6.80 62.95
CA THR A 221 23.23 -6.60 64.13
C THR A 221 22.68 -5.60 65.14
N PHE A 222 21.64 -4.81 64.85
CA PHE A 222 20.98 -3.86 65.80
C PHE A 222 21.93 -2.95 66.64
N VAL A 223 23.19 -2.75 66.23
CA VAL A 223 24.14 -1.82 66.88
C VAL A 223 23.94 -0.42 66.27
N TRP A 224 22.98 0.34 66.82
CA TRP A 224 22.65 1.71 66.42
C TRP A 224 23.79 2.76 66.54
N PRO A 225 24.76 2.70 67.48
CA PRO A 225 25.65 3.84 67.73
C PRO A 225 26.79 4.07 66.72
N GLN A 226 26.82 3.37 65.56
CA GLN A 226 27.90 3.52 64.56
C GLN A 226 27.44 3.98 63.17
N ILE A 227 26.15 4.25 62.99
CA ILE A 227 25.61 4.67 61.68
C ILE A 227 25.64 6.20 61.60
N SER A 228 26.48 6.73 60.71
CA SER A 228 26.49 8.16 60.41
C SER A 228 25.28 8.50 59.53
N LEU A 229 24.25 9.12 60.10
CA LEU A 229 23.09 9.63 59.34
C LEU A 229 23.55 10.61 58.25
N ILE A 230 24.51 11.48 58.58
CA ILE A 230 25.14 12.41 57.62
C ILE A 230 25.81 11.63 56.49
N GLY A 231 26.50 10.53 56.81
CA GLY A 231 27.11 9.64 55.83
C GLY A 231 26.07 8.97 54.93
N ALA A 232 24.96 8.48 55.49
CA ALA A 232 23.89 7.84 54.73
C ALA A 232 23.21 8.82 53.75
N ILE A 233 22.98 10.06 54.18
CA ILE A 233 22.46 11.13 53.33
C ILE A 233 23.46 11.49 52.22
N ALA A 234 24.74 11.71 52.56
CA ALA A 234 25.78 12.01 51.57
C ALA A 234 25.93 10.89 50.53
N THR A 235 25.84 9.63 50.98
CA THR A 235 25.93 8.45 50.10
C THR A 235 24.70 8.31 49.21
N SER A 236 23.51 8.64 49.73
CA SER A 236 22.28 8.66 48.93
C SER A 236 22.34 9.72 47.82
N ILE A 237 22.83 10.92 48.14
CA ILE A 237 23.06 11.99 47.15
C ILE A 237 24.09 11.53 46.11
N GLY A 238 25.22 10.97 46.55
CA GLY A 238 26.27 10.45 45.67
C GLY A 238 25.77 9.34 44.75
N ALA A 239 24.99 8.40 45.28
CA ALA A 239 24.37 7.32 44.52
C ALA A 239 23.40 7.85 43.46
N GLY A 240 22.55 8.82 43.81
CA GLY A 240 21.65 9.47 42.86
C GLY A 240 22.39 10.17 41.72
N LEU A 241 23.44 10.93 42.02
CA LEU A 241 24.26 11.62 41.01
C LEU A 241 25.00 10.63 40.10
N LEU A 242 25.60 9.58 40.66
CA LEU A 242 26.26 8.52 39.90
C LEU A 242 25.26 7.76 39.02
N HIS A 243 24.06 7.49 39.52
CA HIS A 243 23.02 6.82 38.76
C HIS A 243 22.54 7.67 37.58
N ILE A 244 22.34 8.98 37.78
CA ILE A 244 22.04 9.92 36.68
C ILE A 244 23.17 9.92 35.65
N GLY A 245 24.43 9.99 36.11
CA GLY A 245 25.60 9.94 35.24
C GLY A 245 25.65 8.66 34.38
N TRP A 246 25.59 7.49 35.01
CA TRP A 246 25.55 6.20 34.31
C TRP A 246 24.33 6.04 33.40
N SER A 247 23.19 6.61 33.79
CA SER A 247 21.96 6.57 32.98
C SER A 247 22.05 7.43 31.71
N TYR A 248 22.84 8.51 31.74
CA TYR A 248 23.17 9.29 30.55
C TYR A 248 24.00 8.45 29.56
N PHE A 249 25.00 7.71 30.05
CA PHE A 249 25.89 6.89 29.20
C PHE A 249 25.21 5.64 28.61
N THR A 250 24.33 5.01 29.39
CA THR A 250 23.64 3.77 28.99
C THR A 250 22.34 4.02 28.22
N GLY A 251 21.87 5.26 28.19
CA GLY A 251 20.62 5.62 27.55
C GLY A 251 19.41 4.91 28.17
N VAL A 252 19.38 4.75 29.49
CA VAL A 252 18.17 4.21 30.17
C VAL A 252 16.99 5.18 30.00
N TYR A 253 17.23 6.48 29.99
CA TYR A 253 16.17 7.49 29.81
C TYR A 253 16.09 8.06 28.39
N SER A 254 16.73 7.42 27.41
CA SER A 254 16.82 7.99 26.06
C SER A 254 15.52 7.86 25.25
N GLY A 255 14.51 7.10 25.71
CA GLY A 255 13.30 6.86 24.94
C GLY A 255 13.41 5.73 23.91
N LEU A 256 14.56 5.05 23.86
CA LEU A 256 14.85 4.04 22.83
C LEU A 256 14.06 2.74 23.00
N HIS A 257 13.60 2.44 24.21
CA HIS A 257 12.88 1.20 24.51
C HIS A 257 11.67 1.52 25.38
N ARG A 258 10.62 0.72 25.22
CA ARG A 258 9.42 0.84 26.05
C ARG A 258 9.76 0.55 27.52
N PRO A 259 9.21 1.31 28.48
CA PRO A 259 9.43 1.06 29.91
C PRO A 259 9.06 -0.38 30.28
N GLY A 260 9.92 -1.06 31.04
CA GLY A 260 9.69 -2.43 31.51
C GLY A 260 9.84 -3.52 30.43
N SER A 261 10.40 -3.18 29.27
CA SER A 261 10.85 -4.15 28.26
C SER A 261 12.07 -4.94 28.74
N ARG A 262 12.42 -6.04 28.05
CA ARG A 262 13.63 -6.83 28.38
C ARG A 262 14.91 -6.02 28.21
N GLU A 263 14.96 -5.16 27.20
CA GLU A 263 16.10 -4.29 26.91
C GLU A 263 16.22 -3.16 27.93
N ASP A 264 15.09 -2.55 28.32
CA ASP A 264 15.05 -1.54 29.40
C ASP A 264 15.46 -2.15 30.75
N ALA A 265 15.02 -3.37 31.06
CA ALA A 265 15.44 -4.11 32.25
C ALA A 265 16.95 -4.39 32.25
N GLY A 266 17.51 -4.79 31.11
CA GLY A 266 18.94 -5.04 30.96
C GLY A 266 19.78 -3.77 31.17
N ARG A 267 19.34 -2.63 30.64
CA ARG A 267 20.02 -1.34 30.81
C ARG A 267 19.91 -0.81 32.23
N LEU A 268 18.75 -0.92 32.86
CA LEU A 268 18.56 -0.59 34.27
C LEU A 268 19.46 -1.46 35.16
N ALA A 269 19.53 -2.77 34.89
CA ALA A 269 20.43 -3.66 35.63
C ALA A 269 21.91 -3.23 35.49
N PHE A 270 22.32 -2.84 34.29
CA PHE A 270 23.68 -2.33 34.05
C PHE A 270 23.94 -1.00 34.76
N THR A 271 23.02 -0.02 34.69
CA THR A 271 23.21 1.28 35.38
C THR A 271 23.27 1.12 36.89
N SER A 272 22.39 0.31 37.47
CA SER A 272 22.35 0.02 38.89
C SER A 272 23.60 -0.72 39.34
N GLY A 273 24.07 -1.69 38.55
CA GLY A 273 25.34 -2.38 38.75
C GLY A 273 26.55 -1.46 38.69
N ALA A 274 26.65 -0.61 37.67
CA ALA A 274 27.75 0.35 37.49
C ALA A 274 27.77 1.40 38.62
N THR A 275 26.60 1.86 39.05
CA THR A 275 26.48 2.77 40.21
C THR A 275 26.98 2.09 41.49
N THR A 276 26.55 0.85 41.75
CA THR A 276 26.99 0.06 42.90
C THR A 276 28.50 -0.19 42.89
N ALA A 277 29.05 -0.60 41.75
CA ALA A 277 30.48 -0.85 41.58
C ALA A 277 31.31 0.42 41.80
N THR A 278 30.82 1.56 41.28
CA THR A 278 31.48 2.87 41.47
C THR A 278 31.47 3.29 42.94
N LEU A 279 30.33 3.14 43.63
CA LEU A 279 30.23 3.42 45.07
C LEU A 279 31.18 2.52 45.88
N LEU A 280 31.21 1.21 45.59
CA LEU A 280 32.13 0.28 46.25
C LEU A 280 33.59 0.69 46.02
N LEU A 281 33.96 1.04 44.79
CA LEU A 281 35.30 1.49 44.43
C LEU A 281 35.68 2.76 45.20
N LEU A 282 34.81 3.77 45.21
CA LEU A 282 35.03 5.03 45.94
C LEU A 282 35.20 4.80 47.45
N PHE A 283 34.39 3.90 48.05
CA PHE A 283 34.52 3.54 49.46
C PHE A 283 35.75 2.69 49.79
N THR A 284 36.37 2.04 48.80
CA THR A 284 37.69 1.40 48.95
C THR A 284 38.85 2.39 48.81
N LEU A 285 38.77 3.36 47.88
CA LEU A 285 39.85 4.30 47.60
C LEU A 285 39.86 5.50 48.56
N PHE A 286 38.69 5.94 49.01
CA PHE A 286 38.50 7.13 49.85
C PHE A 286 37.67 6.77 51.08
N PRO A 287 38.30 6.37 52.20
CA PRO A 287 37.60 6.04 53.45
C PRO A 287 37.06 7.29 54.19
N LEU A 288 36.57 8.30 53.45
CA LEU A 288 36.07 9.58 53.99
C LEU A 288 34.71 9.42 54.70
N VAL A 289 33.89 8.43 54.34
CA VAL A 289 32.57 8.20 54.96
C VAL A 289 32.64 7.00 55.92
N ARG A 290 33.00 7.27 57.17
CA ARG A 290 32.94 6.26 58.25
C ARG A 290 31.48 5.96 58.60
N GLY A 291 31.15 4.67 58.78
CA GLY A 291 29.85 4.24 59.33
C GLY A 291 28.87 3.58 58.36
N ILE A 292 29.23 3.39 57.07
CA ILE A 292 28.41 2.62 56.12
C ILE A 292 29.13 1.31 55.75
N PRO A 293 28.56 0.14 56.07
CA PRO A 293 29.10 -1.14 55.66
C PRO A 293 29.06 -1.32 54.14
N ARG A 294 30.11 -1.87 53.55
CA ARG A 294 30.15 -2.19 52.10
C ARG A 294 29.05 -3.16 51.67
N SER A 295 28.66 -4.08 52.57
CA SER A 295 27.53 -4.99 52.34
C SER A 295 26.19 -4.26 52.20
N ALA A 296 26.01 -3.11 52.86
CA ALA A 296 24.82 -2.29 52.72
C ALA A 296 24.74 -1.62 51.34
N LEU A 297 25.89 -1.23 50.76
CA LEU A 297 25.94 -0.68 49.39
C LEU A 297 25.56 -1.73 48.34
N LEU A 298 26.04 -2.97 48.50
CA LEU A 298 25.68 -4.07 47.61
C LEU A 298 24.20 -4.41 47.70
N ALA A 299 23.65 -4.47 48.93
CA ALA A 299 22.22 -4.70 49.15
C ALA A 299 21.36 -3.55 48.59
N ALA A 300 21.80 -2.29 48.76
CA ALA A 300 21.11 -1.13 48.20
C ALA A 300 21.03 -1.17 46.67
N GLY A 301 22.09 -1.62 45.98
CA GLY A 301 22.06 -1.84 44.54
C GLY A 301 21.01 -2.86 44.09
N ALA A 302 20.88 -3.96 44.82
CA ALA A 302 19.85 -4.98 44.55
C ALA A 302 18.43 -4.45 44.83
N TYR A 303 18.23 -3.74 45.94
CA TYR A 303 16.93 -3.14 46.28
C TYR A 303 16.51 -2.08 45.27
N GLN A 304 17.44 -1.25 44.81
CA GLN A 304 17.13 -0.26 43.79
C GLN A 304 16.73 -0.94 42.48
N LEU A 305 17.39 -2.03 42.07
CA LEU A 305 17.05 -2.71 40.82
C LEU A 305 15.61 -3.24 40.86
N VAL A 306 15.22 -3.84 41.99
CA VAL A 306 13.85 -4.33 42.20
C VAL A 306 12.84 -3.17 42.19
N ALA A 307 13.13 -2.09 42.92
CA ALA A 307 12.25 -0.92 43.00
C ALA A 307 12.11 -0.22 41.63
N GLY A 308 13.23 0.04 40.95
CA GLY A 308 13.25 0.72 39.65
C GLY A 308 12.59 -0.10 38.54
N TYR A 309 12.71 -1.43 38.57
CA TYR A 309 11.98 -2.30 37.65
C TYR A 309 10.48 -2.34 37.97
N GLY A 310 10.12 -2.40 39.26
CA GLY A 310 8.73 -2.34 39.70
C GLY A 310 8.01 -1.08 39.21
N ILE A 311 8.64 0.09 39.36
CA ILE A 311 8.09 1.37 38.90
C ILE A 311 7.81 1.34 37.39
N ARG A 312 8.77 0.86 36.58
CA ARG A 312 8.62 0.72 35.13
C ARG A 312 7.54 -0.28 34.73
N PHE A 313 7.43 -1.40 35.46
CA PHE A 313 6.38 -2.39 35.25
C PHE A 313 4.98 -1.81 35.50
N PHE A 314 4.79 -1.06 36.58
CA PHE A 314 3.51 -0.41 36.89
C PHE A 314 3.19 0.72 35.91
N THR A 315 4.16 1.54 35.52
CA THR A 315 3.95 2.57 34.49
C THR A 315 3.57 1.94 33.15
N ARG A 316 4.17 0.81 32.79
CA ARG A 316 3.76 0.06 31.60
C ARG A 316 2.34 -0.46 31.73
N ALA A 317 2.00 -1.07 32.86
CA ALA A 317 0.66 -1.59 33.09
C ALA A 317 -0.40 -0.47 33.02
N ASP A 318 -0.10 0.72 33.53
CA ASP A 318 -0.97 1.89 33.45
C ASP A 318 -1.10 2.44 32.01
N ILE A 319 0.00 2.53 31.25
CA ILE A 319 -0.04 2.94 29.83
C ILE A 319 -0.82 1.93 28.98
N ASP A 320 -0.57 0.63 29.17
CA ASP A 320 -1.25 -0.45 28.46
C ASP A 320 -2.76 -0.48 28.85
N PHE A 321 -3.10 -0.16 30.09
CA PHE A 321 -4.48 -0.05 30.58
C PHE A 321 -5.21 1.17 30.03
N GLN A 322 -4.56 2.34 29.98
CA GLN A 322 -5.15 3.56 29.42
C GLN A 322 -5.33 3.50 27.90
N ARG A 323 -4.40 2.85 27.16
CA ARG A 323 -4.59 2.55 25.72
C ARG A 323 -5.79 1.64 25.45
N GLY A 324 -6.17 0.79 26.41
CA GLY A 324 -7.39 0.00 26.33
C GLY A 324 -8.69 0.79 26.51
N GLN A 325 -8.62 2.04 26.98
CA GLN A 325 -9.77 2.92 27.22
C GLN A 325 -9.94 4.03 26.19
N THR A 326 -8.99 4.24 25.28
CA THR A 326 -9.04 5.31 24.27
C THR A 326 -9.88 4.91 23.07
N GLY A 327 -11.21 4.74 23.20
CA GLY A 327 -12.19 4.79 22.09
C GLY A 327 -11.94 3.91 20.83
N SER A 328 -10.94 3.03 20.83
CA SER A 328 -10.55 2.25 19.66
C SER A 328 -11.49 1.07 19.48
N LYS A 329 -12.05 0.96 18.28
CA LYS A 329 -12.90 -0.15 17.85
C LYS A 329 -12.08 -1.43 17.74
N ARG A 330 -12.59 -2.53 18.30
CA ARG A 330 -11.91 -3.83 18.28
C ARG A 330 -12.03 -4.49 16.91
N LEU A 331 -10.88 -4.80 16.31
CA LEU A 331 -10.76 -5.26 14.93
C LEU A 331 -10.35 -6.74 14.85
N LEU A 332 -11.20 -7.57 14.26
CA LEU A 332 -10.84 -8.91 13.78
C LEU A 332 -10.18 -8.80 12.41
N ILE A 333 -9.28 -9.71 12.09
CA ILE A 333 -8.57 -9.71 10.80
C ILE A 333 -8.75 -11.06 10.12
N PHE A 334 -9.36 -11.08 8.94
CA PHE A 334 -9.56 -12.26 8.11
C PHE A 334 -8.42 -12.40 7.09
N GLY A 335 -7.65 -13.48 7.22
CA GLY A 335 -6.43 -13.77 6.46
C GLY A 335 -5.16 -13.44 7.22
N ALA A 336 -4.45 -14.45 7.71
CA ALA A 336 -3.19 -14.33 8.42
C ALA A 336 -1.99 -14.43 7.45
N ASN A 337 -1.76 -13.38 6.68
CA ASN A 337 -0.70 -13.26 5.67
C ASN A 337 0.25 -12.08 5.94
N GLU A 338 1.31 -11.94 5.13
CA GLU A 338 2.31 -10.86 5.31
C GLU A 338 1.68 -9.45 5.30
N LEU A 339 0.74 -9.19 4.39
CA LEU A 339 0.05 -7.91 4.31
C LEU A 339 -0.72 -7.61 5.60
N SER A 340 -1.47 -8.60 6.11
CA SER A 340 -2.17 -8.49 7.41
C SER A 340 -1.21 -8.26 8.58
N PHE A 341 0.01 -8.81 8.52
CA PHE A 341 1.01 -8.62 9.56
C PHE A 341 1.60 -7.21 9.50
N GLU A 342 1.82 -6.66 8.32
CA GLU A 342 2.22 -5.27 8.12
C GLU A 342 1.16 -4.31 8.62
N THR A 343 -0.12 -4.55 8.32
CA THR A 343 -1.22 -3.75 8.87
C THR A 343 -1.25 -3.80 10.39
N VAL A 344 -1.09 -4.98 11.01
CA VAL A 344 -1.03 -5.09 12.47
C VAL A 344 0.17 -4.35 13.06
N ARG A 345 1.32 -4.33 12.36
CA ARG A 345 2.48 -3.51 12.78
C ARG A 345 2.13 -2.03 12.73
N ALA A 346 1.56 -1.55 11.62
CA ALA A 346 1.16 -0.15 11.45
C ALA A 346 0.14 0.30 12.50
N LEU A 347 -0.93 -0.47 12.72
CA LEU A 347 -1.94 -0.18 13.74
C LEU A 347 -1.36 -0.15 15.16
N ARG A 348 -0.42 -1.04 15.47
CA ARG A 348 0.26 -1.06 16.79
C ARG A 348 1.31 0.02 17.00
N ARG A 349 1.81 0.63 15.92
CA ARG A 349 2.69 1.81 15.97
C ARG A 349 1.91 3.08 16.36
N GLY A 350 0.58 3.00 16.47
CA GLY A 350 -0.26 4.12 16.89
C GLY A 350 -0.50 5.13 15.78
N GLU A 351 -0.27 4.72 14.52
CA GLU A 351 -0.53 5.55 13.36
C GLU A 351 -2.04 5.72 13.08
N SER A 352 -2.86 4.81 13.63
CA SER A 352 -4.31 4.98 13.78
C SER A 352 -4.74 4.60 15.19
N ASN A 353 -5.34 5.55 15.92
CA ASN A 353 -5.95 5.30 17.23
C ASN A 353 -7.39 4.77 17.12
N GLU A 354 -7.91 4.57 15.91
CA GLU A 354 -9.27 4.09 15.70
C GLU A 354 -9.40 2.58 15.90
N TRP A 355 -8.37 1.80 15.58
CA TRP A 355 -8.47 0.34 15.48
C TRP A 355 -7.56 -0.41 16.45
N LEU A 356 -8.12 -1.39 17.16
CA LEU A 356 -7.38 -2.30 18.04
C LEU A 356 -7.47 -3.74 17.52
N PRO A 357 -6.41 -4.28 16.88
CA PRO A 357 -6.38 -5.68 16.45
C PRO A 357 -6.48 -6.66 17.62
N VAL A 358 -7.49 -7.55 17.61
CA VAL A 358 -7.76 -8.49 18.72
C VAL A 358 -7.49 -9.97 18.40
N ALA A 359 -7.76 -10.43 17.18
CA ALA A 359 -7.52 -11.81 16.75
C ALA A 359 -7.52 -11.94 15.21
N PHE A 360 -6.93 -13.03 14.72
CA PHE A 360 -6.98 -13.45 13.31
C PHE A 360 -8.00 -14.56 13.09
N LEU A 361 -8.63 -14.55 11.92
CA LEU A 361 -9.41 -15.63 11.34
C LEU A 361 -8.72 -16.08 10.05
N ASP A 362 -8.57 -17.39 9.84
CA ASP A 362 -7.96 -17.96 8.65
C ASP A 362 -8.59 -19.32 8.34
N GLU A 363 -8.80 -19.63 7.06
CA GLU A 363 -9.35 -20.93 6.64
C GLU A 363 -8.33 -22.06 6.79
N ASP A 364 -7.02 -21.76 6.83
CA ASP A 364 -5.99 -22.79 7.06
C ASP A 364 -6.05 -23.29 8.51
N GLU A 365 -6.57 -24.50 8.69
CA GLU A 365 -6.68 -25.20 9.97
C GLU A 365 -5.32 -25.36 10.68
N ILE A 366 -4.20 -25.41 9.93
CA ILE A 366 -2.85 -25.50 10.50
C ILE A 366 -2.55 -24.27 11.36
N LEU A 367 -3.07 -23.11 10.96
CA LEU A 367 -2.87 -21.86 11.68
C LEU A 367 -3.73 -21.76 12.94
N HIS A 368 -4.83 -22.52 13.04
CA HIS A 368 -5.72 -22.47 14.20
C HIS A 368 -4.95 -22.83 15.47
N ARG A 369 -5.18 -22.05 16.55
CA ARG A 369 -4.46 -22.15 17.84
C ARG A 369 -3.01 -21.67 17.83
N GLN A 370 -2.48 -21.21 16.70
CA GLN A 370 -1.20 -20.51 16.67
C GLN A 370 -1.37 -19.03 17.06
N ARG A 371 -0.25 -18.38 17.38
CA ARG A 371 -0.19 -16.92 17.54
C ARG A 371 0.61 -16.31 16.40
N ARG A 372 0.04 -15.31 15.73
CA ARG A 372 0.71 -14.48 14.72
C ARG A 372 0.75 -13.06 15.23
N MET A 373 1.92 -12.42 15.18
CA MET A 373 2.11 -11.06 15.72
C MET A 373 1.63 -10.90 17.18
N GLY A 374 1.66 -11.99 17.97
CA GLY A 374 1.17 -12.03 19.35
C GLY A 374 -0.36 -12.15 19.50
N LEU A 375 -1.13 -12.06 18.43
CA LEU A 375 -2.59 -12.27 18.38
C LEU A 375 -2.92 -13.75 18.11
N PRO A 376 -3.98 -14.30 18.70
CA PRO A 376 -4.42 -15.67 18.43
C PRO A 376 -5.08 -15.78 17.05
N VAL A 377 -4.88 -16.92 16.38
CA VAL A 377 -5.69 -17.33 15.21
C VAL A 377 -6.80 -18.25 15.73
N VAL A 378 -8.06 -17.83 15.59
CA VAL A 378 -9.18 -18.37 16.38
C VAL A 378 -10.16 -19.24 15.61
N GLY A 379 -9.95 -19.41 14.31
CA GLY A 379 -10.75 -20.26 13.41
C GLY A 379 -10.87 -19.65 12.01
N GLY A 380 -11.67 -20.25 11.14
CA GLY A 380 -12.07 -19.68 9.84
C GLY A 380 -13.41 -18.93 9.91
N LEU A 381 -14.06 -18.74 8.77
CA LEU A 381 -15.32 -18.00 8.65
C LEU A 381 -16.45 -18.59 9.52
N ALA A 382 -16.52 -19.92 9.65
CA ALA A 382 -17.51 -20.60 10.49
C ALA A 382 -17.40 -20.22 11.98
N GLY A 383 -16.22 -19.76 12.43
CA GLY A 383 -15.96 -19.31 13.80
C GLY A 383 -16.21 -17.82 14.03
N LEU A 384 -16.59 -17.06 13.00
CA LEU A 384 -16.66 -15.59 13.04
C LEU A 384 -17.56 -15.09 14.19
N GLU A 385 -18.79 -15.58 14.31
CA GLU A 385 -19.73 -15.13 15.35
C GLU A 385 -19.21 -15.44 16.78
N ALA A 386 -18.60 -16.61 16.96
CA ALA A 386 -17.98 -16.99 18.24
C ALA A 386 -16.78 -16.10 18.57
N ALA A 387 -15.96 -15.77 17.57
CA ALA A 387 -14.83 -14.85 17.73
C ALA A 387 -15.31 -13.43 18.06
N THR A 388 -16.32 -12.92 17.36
CA THR A 388 -16.92 -11.60 17.60
C THR A 388 -17.38 -11.44 19.05
N ARG A 389 -18.14 -12.40 19.58
CA ARG A 389 -18.58 -12.39 20.98
C ARG A 389 -17.42 -12.52 21.96
N ARG A 390 -16.48 -13.42 21.70
CA ARG A 390 -15.35 -13.70 22.62
C ARG A 390 -14.40 -12.51 22.74
N TYR A 391 -14.16 -11.79 21.66
CA TYR A 391 -13.21 -10.68 21.61
C TYR A 391 -13.88 -9.31 21.65
N ALA A 392 -15.22 -9.26 21.71
CA ALA A 392 -16.04 -8.05 21.63
C ALA A 392 -15.67 -7.19 20.41
N ALA A 393 -15.55 -7.83 19.25
CA ALA A 393 -15.16 -7.16 18.02
C ALA A 393 -16.28 -6.26 17.49
N GLU A 394 -15.90 -5.09 16.98
CA GLU A 394 -16.80 -4.11 16.36
C GLU A 394 -16.59 -4.03 14.84
N ALA A 395 -15.44 -4.52 14.35
CA ALA A 395 -15.09 -4.50 12.94
C ALA A 395 -14.33 -5.75 12.49
N LEU A 396 -14.37 -6.01 11.17
CA LEU A 396 -13.60 -7.04 10.47
C LEU A 396 -12.77 -6.40 9.36
N LEU A 397 -11.46 -6.63 9.36
CA LEU A 397 -10.57 -6.34 8.25
C LEU A 397 -10.43 -7.57 7.36
N ILE A 398 -10.75 -7.46 6.08
CA ILE A 398 -10.48 -8.50 5.08
C ILE A 398 -9.12 -8.18 4.45
N SER A 399 -8.11 -9.02 4.71
CA SER A 399 -6.72 -8.76 4.31
C SER A 399 -6.13 -9.82 3.40
N VAL A 400 -6.92 -10.70 2.77
CA VAL A 400 -6.41 -11.69 1.82
C VAL A 400 -6.34 -11.07 0.41
N PRO A 401 -5.14 -10.84 -0.15
CA PRO A 401 -4.99 -10.41 -1.53
C PRO A 401 -5.47 -11.52 -2.47
N GLY A 402 -6.16 -11.17 -3.56
CA GLY A 402 -6.59 -12.16 -4.56
C GLY A 402 -7.67 -13.14 -4.09
N LEU A 403 -8.41 -12.82 -3.02
CA LEU A 403 -9.67 -13.52 -2.72
C LEU A 403 -10.62 -13.34 -3.91
N ASP A 404 -11.12 -14.46 -4.44
CA ASP A 404 -12.18 -14.46 -5.43
C ASP A 404 -13.39 -13.66 -4.92
N SER A 405 -14.08 -13.01 -5.84
CA SER A 405 -15.20 -12.11 -5.55
C SER A 405 -16.29 -12.78 -4.73
N GLY A 406 -16.56 -14.06 -5.00
CA GLY A 406 -17.53 -14.88 -4.30
C GLY A 406 -17.18 -15.09 -2.84
N THR A 407 -15.94 -15.47 -2.53
CA THR A 407 -15.48 -15.69 -1.15
C THR A 407 -15.38 -14.37 -0.38
N ARG A 408 -14.91 -13.29 -1.02
CA ARG A 408 -14.90 -11.95 -0.39
C ARG A 408 -16.30 -11.49 0.00
N SER A 409 -17.26 -11.63 -0.93
CA SER A 409 -18.68 -11.33 -0.72
C SER A 409 -19.27 -12.17 0.43
N LYS A 410 -19.00 -13.49 0.45
CA LYS A 410 -19.44 -14.39 1.55
C LYS A 410 -18.91 -13.96 2.92
N VAL A 411 -17.63 -13.61 3.02
CA VAL A 411 -17.01 -13.16 4.28
C VAL A 411 -17.62 -11.85 4.75
N ALA A 412 -17.80 -10.90 3.83
CA ALA A 412 -18.40 -9.61 4.12
C ALA A 412 -19.87 -9.73 4.54
N ASP A 413 -20.67 -10.53 3.83
CA ASP A 413 -22.08 -10.78 4.16
C ASP A 413 -22.22 -11.42 5.55
N ALA A 414 -21.39 -12.43 5.86
CA ALA A 414 -21.39 -13.08 7.16
C ALA A 414 -21.01 -12.12 8.31
N ALA A 415 -20.08 -11.19 8.06
CA ALA A 415 -19.68 -10.17 9.02
C ALA A 415 -20.76 -9.09 9.23
N GLN A 416 -21.39 -8.64 8.14
CA GLN A 416 -22.48 -7.66 8.21
C GLN A 416 -23.73 -8.22 8.88
N ALA A 417 -24.06 -9.50 8.66
CA ALA A 417 -25.20 -10.17 9.28
C ALA A 417 -25.13 -10.17 10.82
N ILE A 418 -23.92 -10.11 11.39
CA ILE A 418 -23.69 -10.04 12.84
C ILE A 418 -23.34 -8.62 13.33
N GLY A 419 -23.47 -7.61 12.46
CA GLY A 419 -23.31 -6.19 12.78
C GLY A 419 -21.88 -5.66 12.85
N LEU A 420 -20.90 -6.34 12.24
CA LEU A 420 -19.52 -5.82 12.16
C LEU A 420 -19.35 -4.76 11.06
N ASP A 421 -18.55 -3.74 11.35
CA ASP A 421 -18.04 -2.80 10.33
C ASP A 421 -16.94 -3.48 9.49
N VAL A 422 -17.17 -3.65 8.18
CA VAL A 422 -16.25 -4.37 7.30
C VAL A 422 -15.30 -3.41 6.59
N ARG A 423 -14.00 -3.62 6.77
CA ARG A 423 -12.90 -2.85 6.19
C ARG A 423 -12.03 -3.70 5.27
N ILE A 424 -11.44 -3.07 4.27
CA ILE A 424 -10.49 -3.70 3.34
C ILE A 424 -9.21 -2.84 3.30
N LEU A 425 -8.09 -3.46 2.97
CA LEU A 425 -6.86 -2.74 2.64
C LEU A 425 -6.95 -2.11 1.24
N PRO A 426 -6.40 -0.89 1.05
CA PRO A 426 -6.24 -0.31 -0.28
C PRO A 426 -5.26 -1.15 -1.13
N ASP A 427 -5.34 -0.99 -2.45
CA ASP A 427 -4.48 -1.74 -3.38
C ASP A 427 -3.02 -1.29 -3.27
N ALA A 428 -2.08 -2.18 -3.63
CA ALA A 428 -0.65 -1.94 -3.47
C ALA A 428 -0.15 -0.66 -4.18
N ALA A 429 -0.82 -0.21 -5.25
CA ALA A 429 -0.53 1.04 -5.96
C ALA A 429 -0.89 2.30 -5.15
N GLU A 430 -1.89 2.21 -4.27
CA GLU A 430 -2.29 3.28 -3.36
C GLU A 430 -1.49 3.27 -2.05
N MET A 431 -0.70 2.21 -1.81
CA MET A 431 0.20 2.08 -0.65
C MET A 431 1.58 2.75 -0.87
N ILE A 432 1.68 3.65 -1.85
CA ILE A 432 2.89 4.43 -2.14
C ILE A 432 2.88 5.68 -1.25
N ASP A 433 4.04 6.02 -0.71
CA ASP A 433 4.30 6.95 0.40
C ASP A 433 4.04 6.35 1.79
N GLY A 434 4.94 6.63 2.72
CA GLY A 434 4.91 6.17 4.12
C GLY A 434 3.73 6.71 4.96
N VAL A 435 2.56 6.82 4.34
CA VAL A 435 1.26 7.09 4.92
C VAL A 435 0.65 5.75 5.33
N SER A 436 0.14 5.69 6.54
CA SER A 436 -0.53 4.50 7.07
C SER A 436 -1.70 4.09 6.17
N PRO A 437 -1.90 2.79 5.93
CA PRO A 437 -3.01 2.35 5.10
C PRO A 437 -4.33 2.78 5.75
N GLU A 438 -5.00 3.77 5.15
CA GLU A 438 -6.33 4.16 5.58
C GLU A 438 -7.28 3.00 5.27
N LEU A 439 -7.80 2.36 6.32
CA LEU A 439 -8.70 1.22 6.19
C LEU A 439 -10.02 1.69 5.57
N ARG A 440 -10.15 1.53 4.25
CA ARG A 440 -11.35 1.93 3.52
C ARG A 440 -12.50 0.99 3.85
N GLN A 441 -13.70 1.56 3.91
CA GLN A 441 -14.92 0.78 3.99
C GLN A 441 -15.10 -0.01 2.70
N ILE A 442 -15.61 -1.24 2.80
CA ILE A 442 -15.95 -2.03 1.62
C ILE A 442 -16.96 -1.25 0.76
N SER A 443 -16.60 -1.02 -0.50
CA SER A 443 -17.45 -0.34 -1.47
C SER A 443 -18.31 -1.35 -2.22
N LEU A 444 -19.41 -0.88 -2.82
CA LEU A 444 -20.28 -1.73 -3.63
C LEU A 444 -19.56 -2.38 -4.82
N SER A 445 -18.57 -1.69 -5.40
CA SER A 445 -17.72 -2.23 -6.45
C SER A 445 -16.85 -3.36 -5.92
N ASP A 446 -16.31 -3.31 -4.70
CA ASP A 446 -15.49 -4.42 -4.17
C ASP A 446 -16.26 -5.73 -3.97
N PHE A 447 -17.59 -5.64 -3.77
CA PHE A 447 -18.47 -6.81 -3.70
C PHE A 447 -18.74 -7.44 -5.06
N LEU A 448 -18.66 -6.64 -6.11
CA LEU A 448 -19.00 -7.01 -7.49
C LEU A 448 -17.75 -7.14 -8.37
N ALA A 449 -16.59 -6.70 -7.85
CA ALA A 449 -15.29 -6.71 -8.48
C ALA A 449 -14.94 -8.14 -8.84
N ARG A 450 -14.43 -8.33 -10.05
CA ARG A 450 -14.04 -9.64 -10.55
C ARG A 450 -12.54 -9.81 -10.44
N ASP A 451 -12.06 -10.98 -10.87
CA ASP A 451 -10.63 -11.19 -11.05
C ASP A 451 -10.09 -10.17 -12.07
N GLU A 452 -8.81 -9.84 -11.91
CA GLU A 452 -8.12 -8.81 -12.70
C GLU A 452 -8.26 -9.09 -14.20
N ILE A 453 -8.69 -8.08 -14.98
CA ILE A 453 -8.91 -8.22 -16.42
C ILE A 453 -7.54 -8.21 -17.13
N ASN A 454 -7.17 -9.34 -17.74
CA ASN A 454 -5.99 -9.43 -18.58
C ASN A 454 -6.27 -8.82 -19.97
N LEU A 455 -5.81 -7.60 -20.18
CA LEU A 455 -5.93 -6.92 -21.47
C LEU A 455 -4.75 -7.27 -22.40
N ASP A 456 -5.04 -7.50 -23.67
CA ASP A 456 -4.02 -7.60 -24.71
C ASP A 456 -3.68 -6.19 -25.20
N LEU A 457 -2.74 -5.56 -24.50
CA LEU A 457 -2.32 -4.19 -24.78
C LEU A 457 -1.74 -4.04 -26.19
N GLU A 458 -1.09 -5.06 -26.74
CA GLU A 458 -0.50 -5.01 -28.08
C GLU A 458 -1.60 -4.98 -29.15
N ALA A 459 -2.61 -5.84 -29.02
CA ALA A 459 -3.76 -5.86 -29.91
C ALA A 459 -4.55 -4.54 -29.85
N ILE A 460 -4.74 -3.98 -28.64
CA ILE A 460 -5.42 -2.70 -28.46
C ILE A 460 -4.62 -1.54 -29.09
N SER A 461 -3.33 -1.42 -28.75
CA SER A 461 -2.47 -0.37 -29.30
C SER A 461 -2.40 -0.42 -30.83
N GLY A 462 -2.48 -1.61 -31.43
CA GLY A 462 -2.41 -1.81 -32.88
C GLY A 462 -3.43 -1.02 -33.70
N TYR A 463 -4.62 -0.73 -33.14
CA TYR A 463 -5.66 0.03 -33.84
C TYR A 463 -5.94 1.41 -33.25
N ILE A 464 -5.33 1.78 -32.12
CA ILE A 464 -5.60 3.06 -31.43
C ILE A 464 -4.41 4.01 -31.48
N THR A 465 -3.20 3.51 -31.22
CA THR A 465 -2.01 4.36 -31.07
C THR A 465 -1.70 5.08 -32.38
N GLY A 466 -1.56 6.41 -32.31
CA GLY A 466 -1.33 7.26 -33.48
C GLY A 466 -2.51 7.34 -34.47
N LYS A 467 -3.71 6.89 -34.09
CA LYS A 467 -4.93 7.02 -34.91
C LYS A 467 -5.79 8.20 -34.46
N ARG A 468 -6.68 8.66 -35.35
CA ARG A 468 -7.72 9.62 -34.99
C ARG A 468 -8.96 8.85 -34.55
N VAL A 469 -9.34 9.02 -33.30
CA VAL A 469 -10.41 8.25 -32.65
C VAL A 469 -11.56 9.18 -32.34
N LEU A 470 -12.77 8.84 -32.79
CA LEU A 470 -13.97 9.60 -32.48
C LEU A 470 -14.87 8.81 -31.54
N VAL A 471 -15.33 9.44 -30.46
CA VAL A 471 -16.32 8.88 -29.53
C VAL A 471 -17.60 9.69 -29.62
N THR A 472 -18.72 9.07 -30.03
CA THR A 472 -20.04 9.73 -29.94
C THR A 472 -20.66 9.47 -28.57
N GLY A 473 -21.40 10.42 -28.01
CA GLY A 473 -21.95 10.31 -26.67
C GLY A 473 -20.86 10.43 -25.60
N ALA A 474 -19.80 11.18 -25.91
CA ALA A 474 -18.59 11.26 -25.09
C ALA A 474 -18.84 11.81 -23.68
N GLY A 475 -19.87 12.63 -23.46
CA GLY A 475 -20.26 13.12 -22.14
C GLY A 475 -21.17 12.16 -21.35
N GLY A 476 -21.62 11.08 -21.99
CA GLY A 476 -22.35 9.98 -21.36
C GLY A 476 -21.47 9.19 -20.39
N SER A 477 -22.07 8.37 -19.52
CA SER A 477 -21.31 7.60 -18.51
C SER A 477 -20.25 6.69 -19.14
N ILE A 478 -20.61 5.93 -20.17
CA ILE A 478 -19.67 5.02 -20.85
C ILE A 478 -18.70 5.83 -21.71
N GLY A 479 -19.20 6.81 -22.46
CA GLY A 479 -18.38 7.64 -23.34
C GLY A 479 -17.26 8.38 -22.60
N SER A 480 -17.54 8.92 -21.41
CA SER A 480 -16.55 9.71 -20.66
C SER A 480 -15.39 8.85 -20.18
N VAL A 481 -15.70 7.71 -19.57
CA VAL A 481 -14.69 6.75 -19.10
C VAL A 481 -13.97 6.10 -20.27
N LEU A 482 -14.66 5.87 -21.39
CA LEU A 482 -14.02 5.40 -22.61
C LEU A 482 -13.02 6.42 -23.15
N CYS A 483 -13.34 7.72 -23.13
CA CYS A 483 -12.37 8.76 -23.50
C CYS A 483 -11.15 8.76 -22.58
N GLU A 484 -11.32 8.56 -21.27
CA GLU A 484 -10.21 8.43 -20.30
C GLU A 484 -9.32 7.22 -20.62
N VAL A 485 -9.93 6.04 -20.83
CA VAL A 485 -9.21 4.81 -21.21
C VAL A 485 -8.45 5.00 -22.53
N LEU A 486 -9.11 5.56 -23.55
CA LEU A 486 -8.52 5.78 -24.87
C LEU A 486 -7.37 6.78 -24.85
N ALA A 487 -7.44 7.83 -24.02
CA ALA A 487 -6.37 8.80 -23.88
C ALA A 487 -5.04 8.15 -23.43
N GLY A 488 -5.11 7.10 -22.61
CA GLY A 488 -3.96 6.32 -22.16
C GLY A 488 -3.19 5.59 -23.28
N PHE A 489 -3.84 5.30 -24.41
CA PHE A 489 -3.25 4.59 -25.55
C PHE A 489 -2.59 5.52 -26.60
N GLN A 490 -2.50 6.82 -26.30
CA GLN A 490 -1.85 7.84 -27.13
C GLN A 490 -2.35 7.86 -28.59
N PRO A 491 -3.66 8.10 -28.82
CA PRO A 491 -4.16 8.39 -30.16
C PRO A 491 -3.52 9.68 -30.70
N ALA A 492 -3.47 9.83 -32.02
CA ALA A 492 -3.03 11.08 -32.64
C ALA A 492 -4.01 12.22 -32.37
N GLU A 493 -5.30 11.89 -32.29
CA GLU A 493 -6.37 12.82 -31.92
C GLU A 493 -7.53 12.02 -31.30
N LEU A 494 -8.12 12.55 -30.22
CA LEU A 494 -9.30 11.97 -29.58
C LEU A 494 -10.46 12.97 -29.66
N ILE A 495 -11.35 12.77 -30.64
CA ILE A 495 -12.53 13.62 -30.88
C ILE A 495 -13.67 13.15 -29.97
N LYS A 496 -14.17 14.05 -29.12
CA LYS A 496 -15.27 13.83 -28.18
C LYS A 496 -16.54 14.52 -28.70
N LEU A 497 -17.47 13.75 -29.25
CA LEU A 497 -18.73 14.26 -29.79
C LEU A 497 -19.89 13.99 -28.83
N ASP A 498 -20.65 15.02 -28.47
CA ASP A 498 -21.89 14.89 -27.70
C ASP A 498 -22.86 16.04 -28.04
N HIS A 499 -24.15 15.85 -27.75
CA HIS A 499 -25.15 16.93 -27.88
C HIS A 499 -25.23 17.78 -26.60
N ASP A 500 -24.76 17.25 -25.45
CA ASP A 500 -24.90 17.88 -24.14
C ASP A 500 -23.64 18.69 -23.81
N GLU A 501 -23.79 20.02 -23.91
CA GLU A 501 -22.72 20.98 -23.63
C GLU A 501 -22.16 20.84 -22.20
N ASN A 502 -23.01 20.55 -21.21
CA ASN A 502 -22.59 20.42 -19.82
C ASN A 502 -21.81 19.13 -19.61
N ALA A 503 -22.21 18.07 -20.31
CA ALA A 503 -21.53 16.80 -20.25
C ALA A 503 -20.13 16.87 -20.90
N LEU A 504 -19.98 17.60 -22.01
CA LEU A 504 -18.67 17.85 -22.63
C LEU A 504 -17.78 18.70 -21.73
N GLN A 505 -18.32 19.74 -21.07
CA GLN A 505 -17.55 20.53 -20.11
C GLN A 505 -17.07 19.69 -18.92
N ALA A 506 -17.95 18.85 -18.37
CA ALA A 506 -17.60 17.96 -17.26
C ALA A 506 -16.52 16.94 -17.67
N LEU A 507 -16.59 16.42 -18.90
CA LEU A 507 -15.56 15.55 -19.44
C LEU A 507 -14.22 16.27 -19.56
N GLN A 508 -14.19 17.50 -20.06
CA GLN A 508 -12.96 18.27 -20.18
C GLN A 508 -12.30 18.54 -18.82
N LEU A 509 -13.09 18.90 -17.81
CA LEU A 509 -12.60 19.06 -16.44
C LEU A 509 -11.96 17.77 -15.90
N THR A 510 -12.49 16.62 -16.29
CA THR A 510 -11.99 15.30 -15.87
C THR A 510 -10.67 14.96 -16.56
N LEU A 511 -10.55 15.22 -17.87
CA LEU A 511 -9.35 14.90 -18.65
C LEU A 511 -8.20 15.91 -18.46
N ASP A 512 -8.52 17.20 -18.52
CA ASP A 512 -7.51 18.27 -18.61
C ASP A 512 -7.35 19.05 -17.30
N GLY A 513 -8.24 18.84 -16.31
CA GLY A 513 -8.32 19.63 -15.08
C GLY A 513 -8.86 21.06 -15.29
N VAL A 514 -9.19 21.44 -16.52
CA VAL A 514 -9.72 22.76 -16.91
C VAL A 514 -10.91 22.62 -17.85
N GLY A 515 -11.92 23.49 -17.71
CA GLY A 515 -13.18 23.42 -18.46
C GLY A 515 -13.41 24.62 -19.38
N LEU A 516 -12.39 25.00 -20.18
CA LEU A 516 -12.39 26.22 -21.01
C LEU A 516 -13.04 26.03 -22.40
N LEU A 517 -13.26 24.79 -22.82
CA LEU A 517 -13.85 24.36 -24.11
C LEU A 517 -13.24 25.06 -25.33
N GLN A 518 -11.93 25.35 -25.30
CA GLN A 518 -11.18 25.91 -26.44
C GLN A 518 -10.50 24.83 -27.29
N ASP A 519 -10.52 23.59 -26.83
CA ASP A 519 -9.95 22.45 -27.55
C ASP A 519 -10.93 22.02 -28.66
N PRO A 520 -10.53 22.09 -29.95
CA PRO A 520 -11.40 21.73 -31.07
C PRO A 520 -11.76 20.24 -31.11
N SER A 521 -11.08 19.40 -30.32
CA SER A 521 -11.43 17.98 -30.20
C SER A 521 -12.74 17.74 -29.43
N PHE A 522 -13.26 18.72 -28.70
CA PHE A 522 -14.60 18.68 -28.11
C PHE A 522 -15.62 19.25 -29.10
N VAL A 523 -16.45 18.37 -29.66
CA VAL A 523 -17.39 18.71 -30.73
C VAL A 523 -18.82 18.62 -30.22
N LEU A 524 -19.54 19.74 -30.28
CA LEU A 524 -20.97 19.78 -30.01
C LEU A 524 -21.75 19.41 -31.28
N GLY A 525 -22.58 18.37 -31.20
CA GLY A 525 -23.42 17.92 -32.30
C GLY A 525 -24.37 16.79 -31.93
N ASP A 526 -25.52 16.76 -32.60
CA ASP A 526 -26.54 15.73 -32.42
C ASP A 526 -26.43 14.69 -33.55
N ILE A 527 -26.39 13.40 -33.19
CA ILE A 527 -26.35 12.29 -34.14
C ILE A 527 -27.60 12.20 -35.03
N ARG A 528 -28.70 12.84 -34.62
CA ARG A 528 -29.94 12.96 -35.39
C ARG A 528 -29.78 13.87 -36.61
N ASP A 529 -28.83 14.81 -36.61
CA ASP A 529 -28.55 15.69 -37.73
C ASP A 529 -27.54 15.06 -38.69
N GLN A 530 -28.06 14.40 -39.73
CA GLN A 530 -27.24 13.74 -40.74
C GLN A 530 -26.22 14.67 -41.41
N SER A 531 -26.62 15.91 -41.73
CA SER A 531 -25.75 16.86 -42.44
C SER A 531 -24.60 17.29 -41.55
N ARG A 532 -24.89 17.59 -40.28
CA ARG A 532 -23.87 17.96 -39.30
C ARG A 532 -22.90 16.81 -39.02
N ILE A 533 -23.39 15.59 -38.86
CA ILE A 533 -22.52 14.42 -38.65
C ILE A 533 -21.64 14.15 -39.85
N MET A 534 -22.18 14.25 -41.07
CA MET A 534 -21.38 14.11 -42.29
C MET A 534 -20.27 15.18 -42.38
N GLN A 535 -20.58 16.42 -42.00
CA GLN A 535 -19.59 17.50 -41.93
C GLN A 535 -18.48 17.17 -40.91
N ILE A 536 -18.85 16.79 -39.68
CA ILE A 536 -17.89 16.46 -38.62
C ILE A 536 -16.95 15.33 -39.06
N PHE A 537 -17.48 14.27 -39.66
CA PHE A 537 -16.68 13.15 -40.16
C PHE A 537 -15.79 13.57 -41.33
N SER A 538 -16.29 14.43 -42.23
CA SER A 538 -15.49 14.93 -43.36
C SER A 538 -14.31 15.80 -42.93
N GLU A 539 -14.48 16.58 -41.86
CA GLU A 539 -13.46 17.46 -41.29
C GLU A 539 -12.44 16.68 -40.43
N SER A 540 -12.91 15.86 -39.50
CA SER A 540 -12.06 15.09 -38.59
C SER A 540 -11.44 13.83 -39.21
N ARG A 541 -12.15 13.21 -40.18
CA ARG A 541 -11.84 11.94 -40.86
C ARG A 541 -11.34 10.85 -39.89
N PRO A 542 -12.12 10.43 -38.89
CA PRO A 542 -11.63 9.46 -37.91
C PRO A 542 -11.20 8.14 -38.57
N ASP A 543 -10.18 7.50 -38.01
CA ASP A 543 -9.76 6.15 -38.40
C ASP A 543 -10.55 5.09 -37.61
N VAL A 544 -10.92 5.42 -36.36
CA VAL A 544 -11.65 4.57 -35.42
C VAL A 544 -12.82 5.33 -34.82
N VAL A 545 -13.97 4.68 -34.70
CA VAL A 545 -15.18 5.26 -34.09
C VAL A 545 -15.71 4.36 -33.00
N PHE A 546 -15.92 4.90 -31.80
CA PHE A 546 -16.70 4.29 -30.73
C PHE A 546 -18.04 4.99 -30.61
N HIS A 547 -19.11 4.30 -30.99
CA HIS A 547 -20.47 4.84 -30.97
C HIS A 547 -21.16 4.46 -29.65
N THR A 548 -21.24 5.42 -28.72
CA THR A 548 -21.87 5.24 -27.40
C THR A 548 -23.13 6.09 -27.18
N ALA A 549 -23.51 6.90 -28.16
CA ALA A 549 -24.66 7.80 -28.07
C ALA A 549 -25.97 7.01 -28.22
N ALA A 550 -26.79 6.99 -27.17
CA ALA A 550 -28.11 6.36 -27.18
C ALA A 550 -28.97 6.85 -26.01
N HIS A 551 -30.28 6.74 -26.15
CA HIS A 551 -31.21 6.79 -25.03
C HIS A 551 -31.33 5.40 -24.40
N LYS A 552 -31.28 5.34 -23.07
CA LYS A 552 -31.16 4.07 -22.32
C LYS A 552 -32.26 3.79 -21.29
N HIS A 553 -33.17 4.72 -21.06
CA HIS A 553 -34.17 4.56 -19.99
C HIS A 553 -35.42 3.87 -20.52
N VAL A 554 -35.56 2.57 -20.24
CA VAL A 554 -36.69 1.73 -20.70
C VAL A 554 -38.03 2.41 -20.48
N SER A 555 -38.34 2.86 -19.26
CA SER A 555 -39.65 3.47 -18.95
C SER A 555 -39.95 4.74 -19.77
N PHE A 556 -38.93 5.53 -20.13
CA PHE A 556 -39.13 6.70 -20.99
C PHE A 556 -39.30 6.29 -22.45
N LEU A 557 -38.56 5.28 -22.92
CA LEU A 557 -38.68 4.80 -24.30
C LEU A 557 -39.97 4.02 -24.54
N GLU A 558 -40.53 3.35 -23.53
CA GLU A 558 -41.88 2.78 -23.61
C GLU A 558 -42.95 3.88 -23.72
N ALA A 559 -42.74 5.03 -23.05
CA ALA A 559 -43.67 6.16 -23.11
C ALA A 559 -43.50 7.00 -24.39
N TYR A 560 -42.29 7.05 -24.94
CA TYR A 560 -41.90 7.85 -26.10
C TYR A 560 -41.08 7.00 -27.07
N PRO A 561 -41.69 6.01 -27.73
CA PRO A 561 -40.97 5.07 -28.60
C PRO A 561 -40.31 5.75 -29.80
N ASP A 562 -40.94 6.78 -30.35
CA ASP A 562 -40.43 7.55 -31.49
C ASP A 562 -39.06 8.19 -31.20
N GLU A 563 -38.84 8.66 -29.96
CA GLU A 563 -37.53 9.21 -29.56
C GLU A 563 -36.46 8.12 -29.49
N GLY A 564 -36.84 6.90 -29.07
CA GLY A 564 -35.96 5.74 -29.11
C GLY A 564 -35.56 5.37 -30.53
N VAL A 565 -36.52 5.36 -31.46
CA VAL A 565 -36.28 5.10 -32.88
C VAL A 565 -35.38 6.18 -33.48
N GLN A 566 -35.75 7.45 -33.33
CA GLN A 566 -35.02 8.56 -33.95
C GLN A 566 -33.57 8.63 -33.49
N ASN A 567 -33.32 8.42 -32.20
CA ASN A 567 -31.98 8.52 -31.64
C ASN A 567 -31.18 7.22 -31.81
N ASN A 568 -31.74 6.06 -31.42
CA ASN A 568 -30.99 4.80 -31.38
C ASN A 568 -30.95 4.06 -32.72
N VAL A 569 -31.90 4.30 -33.63
CA VAL A 569 -31.92 3.66 -34.96
C VAL A 569 -31.39 4.62 -36.01
N TYR A 570 -32.11 5.73 -36.27
CA TYR A 570 -31.72 6.67 -37.32
C TYR A 570 -30.47 7.46 -36.97
N GLY A 571 -30.28 7.82 -35.69
CA GLY A 571 -29.03 8.41 -35.22
C GLY A 571 -27.83 7.50 -35.44
N THR A 572 -27.92 6.21 -35.11
CA THR A 572 -26.87 5.23 -35.42
C THR A 572 -26.64 5.09 -36.93
N LEU A 573 -27.71 5.05 -37.73
CA LEU A 573 -27.62 4.98 -39.19
C LEU A 573 -26.87 6.18 -39.78
N ASN A 574 -27.13 7.40 -39.30
CA ASN A 574 -26.42 8.60 -39.73
C ASN A 574 -24.91 8.51 -39.47
N VAL A 575 -24.52 8.02 -38.29
CA VAL A 575 -23.12 7.82 -37.92
C VAL A 575 -22.47 6.72 -38.76
N LEU A 576 -23.18 5.62 -39.04
CA LEU A 576 -22.70 4.54 -39.92
C LEU A 576 -22.46 5.04 -41.36
N HIS A 577 -23.39 5.80 -41.92
CA HIS A 577 -23.22 6.42 -43.24
C HIS A 577 -22.02 7.36 -43.28
N ALA A 578 -21.84 8.20 -42.26
CA ALA A 578 -20.71 9.12 -42.19
C ALA A 578 -19.37 8.38 -42.02
N ALA A 579 -19.35 7.31 -41.22
CA ALA A 579 -18.18 6.45 -41.04
C ALA A 579 -17.78 5.75 -42.35
N ALA A 580 -18.76 5.19 -43.07
CA ALA A 580 -18.54 4.56 -44.37
C ALA A 580 -18.03 5.58 -45.41
N ALA A 581 -18.62 6.78 -45.46
CA ALA A 581 -18.27 7.82 -46.44
C ALA A 581 -16.81 8.28 -46.33
N VAL A 582 -16.20 8.23 -45.14
CA VAL A 582 -14.79 8.61 -44.93
C VAL A 582 -13.85 7.41 -44.82
N GLY A 583 -14.37 6.18 -44.98
CA GLY A 583 -13.57 4.96 -44.96
C GLY A 583 -12.99 4.61 -43.59
N VAL A 584 -13.79 4.76 -42.52
CA VAL A 584 -13.40 4.36 -41.15
C VAL A 584 -12.90 2.91 -41.15
N SER A 585 -11.71 2.69 -40.58
CA SER A 585 -11.10 1.36 -40.51
C SER A 585 -11.73 0.48 -39.45
N GLN A 586 -12.26 1.08 -38.37
CA GLN A 586 -12.88 0.37 -37.27
C GLN A 586 -14.03 1.14 -36.62
N PHE A 587 -15.17 0.48 -36.48
CA PHE A 587 -16.39 1.01 -35.89
C PHE A 587 -16.90 0.06 -34.80
N VAL A 588 -16.98 0.57 -33.57
CA VAL A 588 -17.43 -0.18 -32.39
C VAL A 588 -18.75 0.42 -31.91
N ASN A 589 -19.85 -0.29 -32.15
CA ASN A 589 -21.19 0.08 -31.67
C ASN A 589 -21.42 -0.47 -30.26
N VAL A 590 -21.61 0.40 -29.27
CA VAL A 590 -21.95 -0.03 -27.90
C VAL A 590 -23.43 -0.37 -27.85
N SER A 591 -23.73 -1.58 -27.39
CA SER A 591 -25.08 -2.15 -27.24
C SER A 591 -25.33 -2.60 -25.80
N THR A 592 -26.42 -3.34 -25.57
CA THR A 592 -26.91 -3.74 -24.24
C THR A 592 -27.42 -5.18 -24.28
N ASP A 593 -27.33 -5.87 -23.14
CA ASP A 593 -27.98 -7.17 -22.89
C ASP A 593 -29.47 -7.23 -23.35
N LYS A 594 -30.21 -6.13 -23.21
CA LYS A 594 -31.62 -6.01 -23.63
C LYS A 594 -31.85 -6.21 -25.13
N ALA A 595 -30.81 -6.18 -25.97
CA ALA A 595 -30.90 -6.43 -27.40
C ALA A 595 -30.85 -7.92 -27.79
N ALA A 596 -30.47 -8.81 -26.87
CA ALA A 596 -30.30 -10.24 -27.16
C ALA A 596 -31.64 -10.95 -27.43
N ASP A 597 -32.65 -10.66 -26.61
CA ASP A 597 -34.03 -11.13 -26.74
C ASP A 597 -34.96 -9.94 -26.43
N PRO A 598 -35.14 -9.02 -27.38
CA PRO A 598 -35.71 -7.71 -27.09
C PRO A 598 -37.21 -7.78 -26.85
N VAL A 599 -37.66 -7.34 -25.66
CA VAL A 599 -39.09 -7.28 -25.27
C VAL A 599 -39.56 -5.85 -24.96
N ASN A 600 -38.67 -4.88 -25.08
CA ASN A 600 -38.93 -3.46 -24.80
C ASN A 600 -38.29 -2.60 -25.90
N VAL A 601 -38.76 -1.36 -26.02
CA VAL A 601 -38.36 -0.43 -27.09
C VAL A 601 -36.84 -0.20 -27.12
N LEU A 602 -36.19 -0.11 -25.95
CA LEU A 602 -34.73 0.01 -25.87
C LEU A 602 -34.03 -1.20 -26.52
N GLY A 603 -34.41 -2.40 -26.12
CA GLY A 603 -33.86 -3.64 -26.64
C GLY A 603 -34.05 -3.75 -28.15
N ILE A 604 -35.27 -3.45 -28.63
CA ILE A 604 -35.60 -3.53 -30.05
C ILE A 604 -34.77 -2.54 -30.86
N THR A 605 -34.74 -1.27 -30.46
CA THR A 605 -34.00 -0.22 -31.18
C THR A 605 -32.50 -0.51 -31.23
N LYS A 606 -31.92 -1.03 -30.14
CA LYS A 606 -30.51 -1.45 -30.12
C LYS A 606 -30.25 -2.72 -30.93
N ARG A 607 -31.19 -3.66 -30.96
CA ARG A 607 -31.12 -4.84 -31.86
C ARG A 607 -31.10 -4.41 -33.33
N ILE A 608 -31.96 -3.47 -33.72
CA ILE A 608 -31.95 -2.90 -35.08
C ILE A 608 -30.60 -2.25 -35.39
N ALA A 609 -30.05 -1.46 -34.46
CA ALA A 609 -28.74 -0.83 -34.62
C ALA A 609 -27.59 -1.84 -34.81
N GLU A 610 -27.62 -2.98 -34.14
CA GLU A 610 -26.65 -4.08 -34.35
C GLU A 610 -26.74 -4.66 -35.76
N ARG A 611 -27.97 -4.93 -36.23
CA ARG A 611 -28.21 -5.47 -37.58
C ARG A 611 -27.80 -4.49 -38.68
N LEU A 612 -28.02 -3.18 -38.46
CA LEU A 612 -27.52 -2.13 -39.35
C LEU A 612 -25.99 -2.12 -39.35
N THR A 613 -25.35 -2.20 -38.19
CA THR A 613 -23.87 -2.26 -38.10
C THR A 613 -23.33 -3.46 -38.88
N ALA A 614 -23.97 -4.63 -38.78
CA ALA A 614 -23.60 -5.82 -39.56
C ALA A 614 -23.80 -5.63 -41.07
N HIS A 615 -24.84 -4.93 -41.51
CA HIS A 615 -25.04 -4.61 -42.93
C HIS A 615 -23.89 -3.78 -43.51
N PHE A 616 -23.41 -2.77 -42.77
CA PHE A 616 -22.24 -1.99 -43.18
C PHE A 616 -20.96 -2.83 -43.15
N ALA A 617 -20.81 -3.75 -42.18
CA ALA A 617 -19.67 -4.66 -42.12
C ALA A 617 -19.50 -5.54 -43.38
N GLU A 618 -20.61 -5.94 -44.01
CA GLU A 618 -20.60 -6.75 -45.24
C GLU A 618 -20.16 -5.96 -46.48
N ARG A 619 -20.40 -4.64 -46.50
CA ARG A 619 -20.21 -3.78 -47.67
C ARG A 619 -18.94 -2.95 -47.61
N GLU A 620 -18.51 -2.59 -46.41
CA GLU A 620 -17.36 -1.74 -46.19
C GLU A 620 -16.08 -2.55 -45.92
N PRO A 621 -14.90 -2.04 -46.34
CA PRO A 621 -13.63 -2.71 -46.07
C PRO A 621 -13.27 -2.72 -44.59
N GLY A 622 -13.73 -1.71 -43.82
CA GLY A 622 -13.49 -1.57 -42.38
C GLY A 622 -14.12 -2.66 -41.52
N MET A 623 -13.76 -2.65 -40.23
CA MET A 623 -14.26 -3.56 -39.21
C MET A 623 -15.41 -2.92 -38.45
N PHE A 624 -16.64 -3.40 -38.66
CA PHE A 624 -17.83 -2.89 -37.98
C PHE A 624 -18.37 -3.98 -37.05
N ILE A 625 -18.38 -3.70 -35.74
CA ILE A 625 -18.78 -4.65 -34.69
C ILE A 625 -19.74 -3.99 -33.70
N SER A 626 -20.50 -4.82 -32.99
CA SER A 626 -21.26 -4.37 -31.82
C SER A 626 -20.79 -5.07 -30.55
N VAL A 627 -20.82 -4.37 -29.42
CA VAL A 627 -20.41 -4.92 -28.10
C VAL A 627 -21.57 -4.80 -27.12
N ARG A 628 -22.04 -5.93 -26.57
CA ARG A 628 -23.10 -5.99 -25.55
C ARG A 628 -22.51 -6.21 -24.18
N PHE A 629 -23.08 -5.51 -23.20
CA PHE A 629 -22.88 -5.79 -21.80
C PHE A 629 -24.14 -5.42 -21.01
N GLY A 630 -24.18 -5.88 -19.76
CA GLY A 630 -25.30 -5.65 -18.85
C GLY A 630 -25.23 -4.30 -18.14
N ASN A 631 -25.71 -4.26 -16.89
CA ASN A 631 -25.74 -3.02 -16.14
C ASN A 631 -24.34 -2.61 -15.68
N VAL A 632 -24.06 -1.31 -15.77
CA VAL A 632 -22.80 -0.73 -15.30
C VAL A 632 -23.03 0.06 -14.02
N LEU A 633 -22.24 -0.26 -12.99
CA LEU A 633 -22.28 0.40 -11.69
C LEU A 633 -21.93 1.88 -11.80
N GLY A 634 -22.60 2.71 -11.01
CA GLY A 634 -22.33 4.15 -10.96
C GLY A 634 -22.78 4.95 -12.20
N SER A 635 -23.32 4.30 -13.24
CA SER A 635 -23.78 5.03 -14.43
C SER A 635 -24.93 6.00 -14.11
N LYS A 636 -24.96 7.16 -14.80
CA LYS A 636 -25.95 8.24 -14.62
C LYS A 636 -27.37 7.67 -14.68
N GLY A 637 -28.20 7.98 -13.69
CA GLY A 637 -29.61 7.55 -13.62
C GLY A 637 -29.82 6.04 -13.40
N SER A 638 -28.80 5.30 -12.96
CA SER A 638 -28.94 3.87 -12.62
C SER A 638 -29.52 3.64 -11.22
N VAL A 639 -29.68 2.37 -10.86
CA VAL A 639 -30.30 1.95 -9.60
C VAL A 639 -29.51 2.39 -8.36
N VAL A 640 -28.17 2.36 -8.42
CA VAL A 640 -27.31 2.67 -7.26
C VAL A 640 -27.39 4.16 -6.85
N PRO A 641 -27.24 5.14 -7.76
CA PRO A 641 -27.48 6.55 -7.44
C PRO A 641 -28.88 6.82 -6.89
N THR A 642 -29.90 6.14 -7.42
CA THR A 642 -31.28 6.26 -6.96
C THR A 642 -31.43 5.78 -5.52
N PHE A 643 -30.92 4.59 -5.20
CA PHE A 643 -30.96 4.03 -3.85
C PHE A 643 -30.19 4.93 -2.86
N ARG A 644 -28.99 5.39 -3.23
CA ARG A 644 -28.22 6.31 -2.39
C ARG A 644 -29.03 7.55 -2.01
N ARG A 645 -29.64 8.22 -3.00
CA ARG A 645 -30.47 9.41 -2.77
C ARG A 645 -31.70 9.11 -1.89
N GLN A 646 -32.34 7.95 -2.08
CA GLN A 646 -33.48 7.53 -1.25
C GLN A 646 -33.08 7.32 0.22
N ILE A 647 -31.96 6.65 0.45
CA ILE A 647 -31.42 6.37 1.79
C ILE A 647 -30.96 7.65 2.49
N GLU A 648 -30.26 8.52 1.77
CA GLU A 648 -29.80 9.82 2.29
C GLU A 648 -30.99 10.72 2.67
N ALA A 649 -32.07 10.69 1.89
CA ALA A 649 -33.32 11.38 2.19
C ALA A 649 -34.12 10.76 3.36
N GLY A 650 -33.71 9.59 3.87
CA GLY A 650 -34.37 8.89 4.97
C GLY A 650 -35.66 8.15 4.58
N GLY A 651 -35.91 7.98 3.28
CA GLY A 651 -37.04 7.21 2.77
C GLY A 651 -36.70 5.73 2.54
N PRO A 652 -37.72 4.86 2.37
CA PRO A 652 -37.48 3.47 1.99
C PRO A 652 -36.86 3.38 0.59
N VAL A 653 -36.03 2.36 0.38
CA VAL A 653 -35.51 2.03 -0.95
C VAL A 653 -36.59 1.33 -1.75
N THR A 654 -36.81 1.78 -2.98
CA THR A 654 -37.83 1.19 -3.86
C THR A 654 -37.20 0.13 -4.77
N VAL A 655 -37.59 -1.12 -4.61
CA VAL A 655 -37.17 -2.24 -5.48
C VAL A 655 -38.37 -2.69 -6.30
N THR A 656 -38.19 -3.04 -7.56
CA THR A 656 -39.33 -3.44 -8.42
C THR A 656 -39.94 -4.76 -7.99
N ASP A 657 -39.10 -5.78 -7.78
CA ASP A 657 -39.53 -7.11 -7.33
C ASP A 657 -38.47 -7.74 -6.40
N ALA A 658 -38.87 -8.64 -5.51
CA ALA A 658 -37.96 -9.35 -4.60
C ALA A 658 -37.01 -10.31 -5.34
N GLU A 659 -37.45 -10.85 -6.47
CA GLU A 659 -36.69 -11.83 -7.27
C GLU A 659 -35.99 -11.20 -8.49
N VAL A 660 -36.01 -9.86 -8.63
CA VAL A 660 -35.36 -9.21 -9.76
C VAL A 660 -33.83 -9.31 -9.63
N MET A 661 -33.20 -9.83 -10.69
CA MET A 661 -31.76 -10.05 -10.78
C MET A 661 -31.17 -9.30 -11.97
N ARG A 662 -29.99 -8.72 -11.77
CA ARG A 662 -29.25 -7.98 -12.81
C ARG A 662 -27.78 -8.35 -12.77
N TYR A 663 -27.18 -8.39 -13.94
CA TYR A 663 -25.74 -8.50 -14.08
C TYR A 663 -25.09 -7.14 -13.89
N PHE A 664 -23.98 -7.09 -13.15
CA PHE A 664 -23.24 -5.86 -12.89
C PHE A 664 -21.76 -6.01 -13.24
N MET A 665 -21.19 -4.93 -13.73
CA MET A 665 -19.76 -4.73 -13.97
C MET A 665 -19.43 -3.28 -13.60
N THR A 666 -18.18 -2.98 -13.26
CA THR A 666 -17.77 -1.57 -13.09
C THR A 666 -17.70 -0.86 -14.44
N ILE A 667 -17.64 0.47 -14.41
CA ILE A 667 -17.62 1.24 -15.65
C ILE A 667 -16.26 1.14 -16.33
N GLU A 668 -15.20 1.14 -15.53
CA GLU A 668 -13.83 0.99 -15.95
C GLU A 668 -13.60 -0.37 -16.63
N GLU A 669 -14.04 -1.46 -15.98
CA GLU A 669 -13.99 -2.83 -16.52
C GLU A 669 -14.73 -2.91 -17.87
N SER A 670 -15.93 -2.35 -17.94
CA SER A 670 -16.74 -2.39 -19.16
C SER A 670 -16.07 -1.64 -20.33
N CYS A 671 -15.49 -0.46 -20.07
CA CYS A 671 -14.80 0.33 -21.09
C CYS A 671 -13.52 -0.37 -21.57
N GLN A 672 -12.74 -0.95 -20.66
CA GLN A 672 -11.54 -1.73 -21.00
C GLN A 672 -11.88 -2.94 -21.89
N LEU A 673 -12.93 -3.69 -21.54
CA LEU A 673 -13.38 -4.83 -22.34
C LEU A 673 -14.01 -4.41 -23.68
N VAL A 674 -14.67 -3.25 -23.77
CA VAL A 674 -15.16 -2.69 -25.05
C VAL A 674 -13.99 -2.37 -25.97
N VAL A 675 -12.91 -1.81 -25.43
CA VAL A 675 -11.67 -1.56 -26.19
C VAL A 675 -11.02 -2.88 -26.62
N GLN A 676 -10.88 -3.86 -25.72
CA GLN A 676 -10.40 -5.20 -26.07
C GLN A 676 -11.26 -5.88 -27.15
N ALA A 677 -12.59 -5.77 -27.06
CA ALA A 677 -13.54 -6.30 -28.03
C ALA A 677 -13.34 -5.68 -29.42
N GLY A 678 -13.00 -4.39 -29.48
CA GLY A 678 -12.52 -3.72 -30.69
C GLY A 678 -11.34 -4.47 -31.32
N ALA A 679 -10.29 -4.74 -30.56
CA ALA A 679 -9.09 -5.39 -31.09
C ALA A 679 -9.35 -6.80 -31.65
N ILE A 680 -10.22 -7.57 -31.01
CA ILE A 680 -10.40 -9.00 -31.31
C ILE A 680 -11.61 -9.30 -32.21
N GLY A 681 -12.56 -8.37 -32.38
CA GLY A 681 -13.80 -8.60 -33.11
C GLY A 681 -13.60 -8.86 -34.62
N GLY A 682 -14.49 -9.66 -35.21
CA GLY A 682 -14.55 -9.90 -36.66
C GLY A 682 -15.73 -9.17 -37.32
N LYS A 683 -15.77 -9.18 -38.66
CA LYS A 683 -16.71 -8.35 -39.42
C LYS A 683 -18.17 -8.72 -39.11
N GLY A 684 -18.94 -7.73 -38.67
CA GLY A 684 -20.37 -7.87 -38.38
C GLY A 684 -20.66 -8.67 -37.12
N ASP A 685 -19.65 -8.93 -36.28
CA ASP A 685 -19.83 -9.70 -35.06
C ASP A 685 -20.52 -8.88 -33.97
N VAL A 686 -21.25 -9.60 -33.11
CA VAL A 686 -21.71 -9.10 -31.82
C VAL A 686 -20.90 -9.76 -30.72
N LEU A 687 -20.13 -8.96 -29.99
CA LEU A 687 -19.28 -9.39 -28.90
C LEU A 687 -20.07 -9.20 -27.60
N VAL A 688 -20.23 -10.27 -26.82
CA VAL A 688 -20.96 -10.23 -25.55
C VAL A 688 -19.95 -10.38 -24.42
N LEU A 689 -19.88 -9.36 -23.56
CA LEU A 689 -19.01 -9.42 -22.40
C LEU A 689 -19.57 -10.42 -21.40
N ASP A 690 -18.70 -11.28 -20.86
CA ASP A 690 -19.03 -12.10 -19.70
C ASP A 690 -19.40 -11.14 -18.56
N MET A 691 -20.57 -11.34 -17.96
CA MET A 691 -21.06 -10.49 -16.88
C MET A 691 -21.03 -11.15 -15.49
N GLY A 692 -20.36 -12.30 -15.34
CA GLY A 692 -20.27 -13.03 -14.09
C GLY A 692 -21.64 -13.48 -13.59
N GLU A 693 -21.77 -13.66 -12.27
CA GLU A 693 -23.04 -14.09 -11.67
C GLU A 693 -24.04 -12.93 -11.53
N PRO A 694 -25.33 -13.16 -11.83
CA PRO A 694 -26.35 -12.15 -11.65
C PRO A 694 -26.62 -11.91 -10.15
N VAL A 695 -26.90 -10.66 -9.79
CA VAL A 695 -27.11 -10.25 -8.40
C VAL A 695 -28.55 -9.78 -8.19
N LYS A 696 -29.16 -10.19 -7.07
CA LYS A 696 -30.47 -9.70 -6.66
C LYS A 696 -30.41 -8.21 -6.31
N VAL A 697 -31.29 -7.41 -6.92
CA VAL A 697 -31.31 -5.96 -6.70
C VAL A 697 -31.69 -5.61 -5.26
N VAL A 698 -32.49 -6.46 -4.59
CA VAL A 698 -32.82 -6.30 -3.17
C VAL A 698 -31.58 -6.43 -2.27
N ASP A 699 -30.65 -7.31 -2.60
CA ASP A 699 -29.43 -7.50 -1.81
C ASP A 699 -28.47 -6.31 -2.03
N LEU A 700 -28.42 -5.77 -3.24
CA LEU A 700 -27.75 -4.51 -3.54
C LEU A 700 -28.30 -3.34 -2.70
N ALA A 701 -29.64 -3.25 -2.60
CA ALA A 701 -30.32 -2.23 -1.79
C ALA A 701 -29.96 -2.37 -0.29
N ARG A 702 -30.01 -3.58 0.25
CA ARG A 702 -29.65 -3.87 1.66
C ARG A 702 -28.21 -3.50 1.96
N ARG A 703 -27.29 -3.88 1.09
CA ARG A 703 -25.86 -3.58 1.25
C ARG A 703 -25.59 -2.08 1.25
N LEU A 704 -26.19 -1.34 0.30
CA LEU A 704 -26.05 0.11 0.25
C LEU A 704 -26.69 0.79 1.48
N TRP A 705 -27.80 0.25 2.01
CA TRP A 705 -28.40 0.74 3.25
C TRP A 705 -27.46 0.58 4.44
N VAL A 706 -26.89 -0.61 4.65
CA VAL A 706 -25.95 -0.88 5.74
C VAL A 706 -24.74 0.04 5.64
N GLN A 707 -24.26 0.33 4.43
CA GLN A 707 -23.14 1.24 4.20
C GLN A 707 -23.47 2.69 4.59
N LEU A 708 -24.64 3.21 4.19
CA LEU A 708 -25.02 4.62 4.39
C LEU A 708 -25.71 4.89 5.74
N ARG A 709 -26.32 3.88 6.35
CA ARG A 709 -27.08 3.95 7.61
C ARG A 709 -26.77 2.74 8.51
N PRO A 710 -25.51 2.60 8.98
CA PRO A 710 -25.10 1.47 9.79
C PRO A 710 -25.94 1.36 11.09
N GLY A 711 -26.29 0.13 11.47
CA GLY A 711 -27.06 -0.14 12.68
C GLY A 711 -28.57 0.10 12.59
N THR A 712 -29.09 0.41 11.40
CA THR A 712 -30.54 0.54 11.15
C THR A 712 -31.05 -0.56 10.23
N GLU A 713 -32.29 -1.00 10.43
CA GLU A 713 -32.89 -2.00 9.53
C GLU A 713 -33.20 -1.40 8.15
N PRO A 714 -32.84 -2.10 7.05
CA PRO A 714 -33.17 -1.67 5.70
C PRO A 714 -34.68 -1.57 5.47
N GLN A 715 -35.15 -0.38 5.10
CA GLN A 715 -36.54 -0.19 4.70
C GLN A 715 -36.65 -0.36 3.19
N ILE A 716 -37.37 -1.40 2.74
CA ILE A 716 -37.53 -1.73 1.32
C ILE A 716 -39.01 -1.80 0.97
N THR A 717 -39.40 -1.05 -0.06
CA THR A 717 -40.75 -1.06 -0.61
C THR A 717 -40.73 -1.67 -2.01
N TYR A 718 -41.54 -2.71 -2.23
CA TYR A 718 -41.71 -3.30 -3.54
C TYR A 718 -42.73 -2.54 -4.38
N THR A 719 -42.33 -2.07 -5.56
CA THR A 719 -43.19 -1.23 -6.43
C THR A 719 -43.89 -2.00 -7.55
N GLY A 720 -43.53 -3.26 -7.76
CA GLY A 720 -43.94 -4.05 -8.92
C GLY A 720 -43.01 -3.85 -10.12
N LEU A 721 -42.98 -4.84 -11.01
CA LEU A 721 -42.28 -4.75 -12.28
C LEU A 721 -42.94 -3.72 -13.20
N ARG A 722 -42.12 -2.98 -13.93
CA ARG A 722 -42.59 -2.00 -14.91
C ARG A 722 -42.91 -2.70 -16.24
N PRO A 723 -43.76 -2.10 -17.09
CA PRO A 723 -43.95 -2.59 -18.46
C PRO A 723 -42.61 -2.77 -19.18
N GLY A 724 -42.43 -3.90 -19.88
CA GLY A 724 -41.20 -4.22 -20.61
C GLY A 724 -39.98 -4.61 -19.76
N GLU A 725 -40.12 -4.69 -18.43
CA GLU A 725 -39.04 -5.08 -17.52
C GLU A 725 -39.00 -6.59 -17.25
N LYS A 726 -37.84 -7.23 -17.44
CA LYS A 726 -37.64 -8.66 -17.15
C LYS A 726 -37.27 -8.90 -15.68
N LEU A 727 -37.61 -10.08 -15.15
CA LEU A 727 -37.11 -10.53 -13.83
C LEU A 727 -35.61 -10.76 -13.86
N THR A 728 -35.11 -11.40 -14.91
CA THR A 728 -33.68 -11.64 -15.14
C THR A 728 -33.38 -11.38 -16.61
N GLU A 729 -32.31 -10.65 -16.88
CA GLU A 729 -31.86 -10.39 -18.24
C GLU A 729 -31.16 -11.63 -18.81
N VAL A 730 -31.11 -11.74 -20.15
CA VAL A 730 -30.36 -12.78 -20.86
C VAL A 730 -29.25 -12.12 -21.65
N LEU A 731 -28.06 -12.74 -21.68
CA LEU A 731 -26.91 -12.21 -22.41
C LEU A 731 -26.91 -12.61 -23.89
N SER A 732 -27.63 -13.69 -24.23
CA SER A 732 -27.82 -14.20 -25.58
C SER A 732 -29.27 -14.63 -25.82
N GLY A 733 -29.75 -14.40 -27.04
CA GLY A 733 -31.08 -14.79 -27.48
C GLY A 733 -31.13 -16.24 -27.95
N PRO A 734 -32.30 -16.90 -27.92
CA PRO A 734 -32.44 -18.31 -28.30
C PRO A 734 -32.13 -18.59 -29.79
N ALA A 735 -32.24 -17.58 -30.65
CA ALA A 735 -31.93 -17.68 -32.07
C ALA A 735 -30.47 -17.29 -32.41
N GLU A 736 -29.68 -16.83 -31.43
CA GLU A 736 -28.32 -16.39 -31.67
C GLU A 736 -27.33 -17.55 -31.71
N ILE A 737 -26.42 -17.50 -32.68
CA ILE A 737 -25.42 -18.54 -32.89
C ILE A 737 -24.09 -18.06 -32.32
N LEU A 738 -23.63 -18.71 -31.26
CA LEU A 738 -22.27 -18.55 -30.75
C LEU A 738 -21.28 -19.06 -31.80
N LYS A 739 -20.38 -18.19 -32.26
CA LYS A 739 -19.30 -18.55 -33.20
C LYS A 739 -18.15 -19.21 -32.45
N ASP A 740 -17.57 -18.47 -31.52
CA ASP A 740 -16.42 -18.86 -30.71
C ASP A 740 -16.29 -17.95 -29.47
N LYS A 741 -15.24 -18.21 -28.68
CA LYS A 741 -14.88 -17.43 -27.49
C LYS A 741 -13.45 -16.89 -27.66
N PRO A 742 -13.27 -15.71 -28.28
CA PRO A 742 -11.94 -15.17 -28.58
C PRO A 742 -11.16 -14.68 -27.35
N HIS A 743 -11.84 -14.50 -26.21
CA HIS A 743 -11.25 -14.07 -24.95
C HIS A 743 -12.05 -14.66 -23.78
N ASP A 744 -11.41 -14.91 -22.63
CA ASP A 744 -12.06 -15.56 -21.47
C ASP A 744 -13.30 -14.82 -20.95
N LEU A 745 -13.37 -13.51 -21.22
CA LEU A 745 -14.47 -12.63 -20.82
C LEU A 745 -15.27 -12.07 -22.01
N ILE A 746 -15.08 -12.59 -23.23
CA ILE A 746 -15.79 -12.09 -24.42
C ILE A 746 -16.20 -13.26 -25.31
N ASP A 747 -17.52 -13.44 -25.46
CA ASP A 747 -18.12 -14.40 -26.38
C ASP A 747 -18.47 -13.70 -27.70
N ARG A 748 -18.42 -14.42 -28.82
CA ARG A 748 -18.71 -13.86 -30.15
C ARG A 748 -19.92 -14.52 -30.78
N PHE A 749 -20.89 -13.71 -31.20
CA PHE A 749 -22.13 -14.14 -31.83
C PHE A 749 -22.27 -13.59 -33.25
N ALA A 750 -22.98 -14.34 -34.10
CA ALA A 750 -23.46 -13.86 -35.38
C ALA A 750 -24.74 -13.03 -35.21
N VAL A 751 -24.91 -12.00 -36.03
CA VAL A 751 -26.18 -11.26 -36.16
C VAL A 751 -26.52 -11.09 -37.64
N ASP A 752 -27.80 -11.22 -37.96
CA ASP A 752 -28.29 -11.04 -39.33
C ASP A 752 -28.26 -9.57 -39.72
N SER A 753 -27.69 -9.27 -40.89
CA SER A 753 -27.69 -7.91 -41.42
C SER A 753 -29.11 -7.40 -41.70
N LEU A 754 -29.29 -6.08 -41.59
CA LEU A 754 -30.52 -5.38 -41.95
C LEU A 754 -30.20 -4.29 -42.96
N ASP A 755 -30.81 -4.38 -44.14
CA ASP A 755 -30.74 -3.29 -45.12
C ASP A 755 -31.47 -2.05 -44.58
N PRO A 756 -30.85 -0.84 -44.61
CA PRO A 756 -31.49 0.40 -44.20
C PRO A 756 -32.86 0.65 -44.85
N GLU A 757 -33.09 0.18 -46.08
CA GLU A 757 -34.40 0.30 -46.75
C GLU A 757 -35.51 -0.52 -46.05
N ASN A 758 -35.14 -1.54 -45.27
CA ASN A 758 -36.06 -2.45 -44.58
C ASN A 758 -36.26 -2.11 -43.09
N ILE A 759 -35.82 -0.93 -42.62
CA ILE A 759 -35.96 -0.52 -41.21
C ILE A 759 -37.44 -0.52 -40.79
N GLU A 760 -38.34 0.01 -41.61
CA GLU A 760 -39.79 0.06 -41.30
C GLU A 760 -40.39 -1.34 -41.17
N VAL A 761 -39.98 -2.28 -42.04
CA VAL A 761 -40.41 -3.68 -41.98
C VAL A 761 -39.92 -4.33 -40.68
N ALA A 762 -38.64 -4.16 -40.35
CA ALA A 762 -38.08 -4.68 -39.10
C ALA A 762 -38.78 -4.09 -37.87
N MET A 763 -39.07 -2.79 -37.87
CA MET A 763 -39.81 -2.15 -36.79
C MET A 763 -41.23 -2.73 -36.64
N THR A 764 -41.89 -3.05 -37.75
CA THR A 764 -43.20 -3.72 -37.76
C THR A 764 -43.12 -5.15 -37.21
N GLU A 765 -42.07 -5.91 -37.57
CA GLU A 765 -41.84 -7.27 -37.05
C GLU A 765 -41.68 -7.30 -35.53
N TYR A 766 -41.03 -6.28 -34.96
CA TYR A 766 -40.87 -6.13 -33.51
C TYR A 766 -42.04 -5.40 -32.83
N GLY A 767 -43.06 -4.99 -33.58
CA GLY A 767 -44.25 -4.31 -33.04
C GLY A 767 -43.99 -2.89 -32.54
N LEU A 768 -42.99 -2.18 -33.07
CA LEU A 768 -42.73 -0.77 -32.78
C LEU A 768 -43.64 0.18 -33.56
N VAL A 769 -44.20 -0.26 -34.69
CA VAL A 769 -45.12 0.49 -35.53
C VAL A 769 -46.31 -0.41 -35.81
N ASP A 770 -47.51 0.17 -35.84
CA ASP A 770 -48.72 -0.56 -36.21
C ASP A 770 -48.58 -1.13 -37.63
N GLN A 771 -49.08 -2.35 -37.84
CA GLN A 771 -49.12 -2.92 -39.19
C GLN A 771 -49.96 -2.01 -40.11
N PRO A 772 -49.49 -1.71 -41.33
CA PRO A 772 -50.18 -0.82 -42.26
C PRO A 772 -51.58 -1.31 -42.67
#